data_AF-A0A484K541-F1
#
_entry.id   AF-A0A484K541-F1
#
_cell.length_a   1.000
_cell.length_b   1.000
_cell.length_c   1.000
_cell.angle_alpha   90.00
_cell.angle_beta   90.00
_cell.angle_gamma   90.00
#
_symmetry.space_group_name_H-M   'P 1'
#
loop_
_entity.id
_entity.type
_entity.pdbx_description
1 polymer ?
#
loop_
_entity_poly.entity_id
_entity_poly.type
_entity_poly.pdbx_seq_one_letter_code
_entity_poly.pdbx_strand_id
1 'polypeptide(L)'
;MYSENPSPKAQAWFCATGLPSDVTIQVDDMTFHLHKFPLMSKSRKIHDLITEQETRLRRDGDGGGEIEEEVVEFQCHISLLNFPGGLEAFEAAAKFCYGVKIDLSASNVALLRCAGEYLGMTEEYSGENLVSKTEMFFSLTVLKSVRDSIKTLNSCEKLLPMAETLEIVPRCIDAIAAGASSGDPSLLGWPVSDRGANRPFWNGVEGSTRRKGASRGGGATDSWWEELGHLSLHLFNRLISAMKDRDLNPDVMENCLISYAKRNIPGLSRSARRPSSSSIPTENEQREILEAIISNLPTEKSSISSSATRILFGLLRSANILDVSEICRSRLERKIGSQMEQATLDDLLIPSYSSESETLYDVDCVQRILGHFLSASEERSATNGVENDEDLHSSISASVMVVGRLIDGYLSETASDSNLTPEKFCELAVSLPEQARLFDDGLYRAVDVYLKEHPWIEEAEREKICGVMDCRKLTLEACTHAAQNDRLPLRAVVQVLFFEQLQLRHAIAGALLAADLPEDGEDDAEAGARVPGRSGAWRDAVRQNQKLRVDMDDMKARMEELERECNAMKRAIDEAGGRRDGGGGWRKKFGCKFRAQVCDSHVGAARATLPDQICLAPTQQLPRVLPRKLHHTRESDPKKQPVNLAQILKILQNFQNLAPKAEPIESSSNQALNLAEKLNDKSYAIWACKMRLAIDERGRLKHITAAPLKTDDSKYIKWRQADSTVITWILENRESDIVNQYFDYPTAWDLWKGIEATYGSGKDPLQIYDLMVKASEIKQTSQPLEKIYSQLQTVWKEIDRRRPNPMKCPEDMMIFTQIQPFAHSYILKLFALFCHLPH
;
A
#
# COMPACT_ATOMS: atom_id res chain seq x y z
N MET A 1 19.38 55.29 -44.75
CA MET A 1 20.29 54.62 -43.81
C MET A 1 19.46 53.82 -42.84
N TYR A 2 19.17 52.57 -43.18
CA TYR A 2 18.65 51.59 -42.24
C TYR A 2 19.80 50.65 -41.92
N SER A 3 20.21 50.69 -40.66
CA SER A 3 21.23 49.85 -40.04
C SER A 3 20.88 48.39 -40.22
N GLU A 4 21.66 47.66 -41.01
CA GLU A 4 21.69 46.19 -40.99
C GLU A 4 22.03 45.73 -39.56
N ASN A 5 21.20 44.85 -39.01
CA ASN A 5 21.53 44.14 -37.78
C ASN A 5 22.77 43.27 -38.01
N PRO A 6 23.72 43.21 -37.05
CA PRO A 6 24.88 42.34 -37.18
C PRO A 6 24.42 40.88 -37.18
N SER A 7 24.98 40.10 -38.10
CA SER A 7 24.80 38.64 -38.17
C SER A 7 25.08 37.98 -36.81
N PRO A 8 24.37 36.89 -36.45
CA PRO A 8 24.68 36.15 -35.23
C PRO A 8 26.12 35.65 -35.33
N LYS A 9 26.92 35.84 -34.28
CA LYS A 9 28.30 35.34 -34.21
C LYS A 9 28.30 33.83 -34.47
N ALA A 10 28.77 33.41 -35.65
CA ALA A 10 28.98 32.00 -35.95
C ALA A 10 29.90 31.40 -34.88
N GLN A 11 29.43 30.37 -34.18
CA GLN A 11 30.25 29.67 -33.21
C GLN A 11 31.23 28.76 -33.98
N ALA A 12 32.48 28.67 -33.52
CA ALA A 12 33.51 27.89 -34.17
C ALA A 12 34.12 26.88 -33.19
N TRP A 13 34.28 25.64 -33.65
CA TRP A 13 34.91 24.54 -32.92
C TRP A 13 36.24 24.20 -33.58
N PHE A 14 37.30 24.07 -32.78
CA PHE A 14 38.66 23.80 -33.26
C PHE A 14 39.17 22.47 -32.71
N CYS A 15 39.71 21.62 -33.59
CA CYS A 15 40.39 20.41 -33.16
C CYS A 15 41.76 20.75 -32.56
N ALA A 16 41.99 20.41 -31.29
CA ALA A 16 43.25 20.70 -30.57
C ALA A 16 44.37 19.69 -30.90
N THR A 17 44.71 19.51 -32.18
CA THR A 17 45.85 18.68 -32.61
C THR A 17 47.18 19.44 -32.60
N GLY A 18 47.14 20.78 -32.50
CA GLY A 18 48.30 21.66 -32.63
C GLY A 18 48.74 21.92 -34.07
N LEU A 19 48.01 21.38 -35.06
CA LEU A 19 48.22 21.62 -36.49
C LEU A 19 47.16 22.60 -37.04
N PRO A 20 47.47 23.35 -38.11
CA PRO A 20 46.47 24.17 -38.79
C PRO A 20 45.42 23.27 -39.47
N SER A 21 44.16 23.69 -39.41
CA SER A 21 43.05 22.99 -40.06
C SER A 21 43.12 23.13 -41.58
N ASP A 22 43.03 22.02 -42.31
CA ASP A 22 43.03 21.98 -43.79
C ASP A 22 41.61 21.80 -44.38
N VAL A 23 40.59 21.61 -43.53
CA VAL A 23 39.18 21.56 -43.90
C VAL A 23 38.30 22.21 -42.85
N THR A 24 37.28 22.93 -43.31
CA THR A 24 36.24 23.56 -42.50
C THR A 24 34.90 22.94 -42.88
N ILE A 25 34.18 22.41 -41.89
CA ILE A 25 32.85 21.83 -42.09
C ILE A 25 31.83 22.64 -41.31
N GLN A 26 30.87 23.23 -42.00
CA GLN A 26 29.75 23.95 -41.40
C GLN A 26 28.58 23.00 -41.19
N VAL A 27 28.08 22.93 -39.95
CA VAL A 27 26.88 22.18 -39.57
C VAL A 27 25.97 23.13 -38.81
N ASP A 28 24.80 23.42 -39.40
CA ASP A 28 23.87 24.43 -38.90
C ASP A 28 24.60 25.78 -38.63
N ASP A 29 24.52 26.31 -37.41
CA ASP A 29 25.14 27.58 -36.99
C ASP A 29 26.58 27.42 -36.45
N MET A 30 27.16 26.22 -36.51
CA MET A 30 28.48 25.89 -35.99
C MET A 30 29.47 25.56 -37.11
N THR A 31 30.67 26.11 -37.02
CA THR A 31 31.77 25.87 -37.97
C THR A 31 32.87 25.02 -37.32
N PHE A 32 33.20 23.87 -37.91
CA PHE A 32 34.20 22.95 -37.38
C PHE A 32 35.49 23.02 -38.19
N HIS A 33 36.58 23.43 -37.55
CA HIS A 33 37.93 23.44 -38.12
C HIS A 33 38.62 22.09 -37.84
N LEU A 34 38.82 21.31 -38.90
CA LEU A 34 39.18 19.90 -38.86
C LEU A 34 40.33 19.58 -39.83
N HIS A 35 40.70 18.29 -39.90
CA HIS A 35 41.77 17.75 -40.73
C HIS A 35 41.20 16.75 -41.75
N LYS A 36 41.58 16.85 -43.03
CA LYS A 36 41.09 16.01 -44.12
C LYS A 36 41.35 14.53 -43.85
N PHE A 37 42.60 14.18 -43.52
CA PHE A 37 43.02 12.77 -43.40
C PHE A 37 42.19 11.94 -42.39
N PRO A 38 42.02 12.35 -41.12
CA PRO A 38 41.19 11.61 -40.16
C PRO A 38 39.75 11.40 -40.66
N LEU A 39 39.14 12.44 -41.22
CA LEU A 39 37.76 12.39 -41.70
C LEU A 39 37.62 11.48 -42.93
N MET A 40 38.48 11.67 -43.94
CA MET A 40 38.48 10.89 -45.17
C MET A 40 38.75 9.41 -44.91
N SER A 41 39.54 9.07 -43.88
CA SER A 41 39.83 7.68 -43.53
C SER A 41 38.62 6.91 -42.97
N LYS A 42 37.59 7.60 -42.48
CA LYS A 42 36.44 7.01 -41.79
C LYS A 42 35.08 7.32 -42.42
N SER A 43 34.94 8.45 -43.11
CA SER A 43 33.70 8.87 -43.78
C SER A 43 33.86 8.84 -45.30
N ARG A 44 33.10 7.96 -45.95
CA ARG A 44 33.01 7.91 -47.41
C ARG A 44 32.45 9.22 -47.98
N LYS A 45 31.41 9.76 -47.37
CA LYS A 45 30.75 10.99 -47.86
C LYS A 45 31.67 12.20 -47.79
N ILE A 46 32.39 12.40 -46.69
CA ILE A 46 33.34 13.52 -46.57
C ILE A 46 34.48 13.33 -47.57
N HIS A 47 34.98 12.11 -47.74
CA HIS A 47 35.98 11.80 -48.76
C HIS A 47 35.52 12.19 -50.17
N ASP A 48 34.29 11.83 -50.54
CA ASP A 48 33.74 12.13 -51.86
C ASP A 48 33.53 13.64 -52.05
N LEU A 49 33.02 14.35 -51.04
CA LEU A 49 32.83 15.81 -51.07
C LEU A 49 34.15 16.57 -51.22
N ILE A 50 35.19 16.17 -50.48
CA ILE A 50 36.53 16.78 -50.59
C ILE A 50 37.09 16.52 -51.99
N THR A 51 37.00 15.29 -52.47
CA THR A 51 37.52 14.90 -53.80
C THR A 51 36.80 15.64 -54.92
N GLU A 52 35.48 15.80 -54.82
CA GLU A 52 34.68 16.55 -55.79
C GLU A 52 35.06 18.04 -55.82
N GLN A 53 35.24 18.66 -54.65
CA GLN A 53 35.63 20.06 -54.57
C GLN A 53 37.05 20.30 -55.10
N GLU A 54 38.00 19.42 -54.79
CA GLU A 54 39.36 19.48 -55.32
C GLU A 54 39.40 19.27 -56.84
N THR A 55 38.56 18.39 -57.39
CA THR A 55 38.49 18.16 -58.85
C THR A 55 37.82 19.29 -59.61
N ARG A 56 36.81 19.97 -59.03
CA ARG A 56 36.20 21.18 -59.62
C ARG A 56 37.21 22.32 -59.75
N LEU A 57 37.99 22.56 -58.69
CA LEU A 57 39.02 23.60 -58.69
C LEU A 57 40.15 23.33 -59.71
N ARG A 58 40.49 22.06 -59.94
CA ARG A 58 41.44 21.68 -61.01
C ARG A 58 40.90 21.88 -62.43
N ARG A 59 39.58 21.87 -62.64
CA ARG A 59 38.97 22.15 -63.95
C ARG A 59 38.81 23.64 -64.22
N ASP A 60 38.49 24.43 -63.21
CA ASP A 60 38.35 25.88 -63.34
C ASP A 60 39.71 26.59 -63.52
N GLY A 61 40.82 25.92 -63.18
CA GLY A 61 42.20 26.41 -63.37
C GLY A 61 42.84 26.14 -64.73
N ASP A 62 42.17 25.42 -65.65
CA ASP A 62 42.72 25.07 -66.99
C ASP A 62 42.38 26.12 -68.08
N GLY A 63 41.78 27.25 -67.68
CA GLY A 63 41.43 28.37 -68.54
C GLY A 63 42.56 29.40 -68.70
N GLY A 64 43.70 29.00 -69.25
CA GLY A 64 44.67 29.86 -69.93
C GLY A 64 45.35 30.99 -69.14
N GLY A 65 46.56 30.75 -68.65
CA GLY A 65 47.51 31.80 -68.28
C GLY A 65 48.61 31.31 -67.36
N GLU A 66 49.87 31.37 -67.82
CA GLU A 66 51.06 31.20 -67.00
C GLU A 66 51.02 32.16 -65.81
N ILE A 67 50.71 31.66 -64.61
CA ILE A 67 50.85 32.42 -63.36
C ILE A 67 51.49 31.50 -62.32
N GLU A 68 52.46 32.09 -61.63
CA GLU A 68 53.37 31.56 -60.62
C GLU A 68 52.71 30.61 -59.61
N GLU A 69 53.45 29.57 -59.21
CA GLU A 69 53.14 28.68 -58.08
C GLU A 69 53.14 29.45 -56.74
N GLU A 70 52.19 30.37 -56.53
CA GLU A 70 51.77 30.68 -55.17
C GLU A 70 50.89 29.51 -54.69
N VAL A 71 51.46 28.69 -53.82
CA VAL A 71 50.73 27.70 -53.02
C VAL A 71 49.79 28.48 -52.09
N VAL A 72 48.67 28.96 -52.63
CA VAL A 72 47.56 29.43 -51.80
C VAL A 72 47.05 28.18 -51.10
N GLU A 73 47.29 28.10 -49.79
CA GLU A 73 46.80 27.05 -48.91
C GLU A 73 45.26 27.09 -48.92
N PHE A 74 44.64 26.43 -49.91
CA PHE A 74 43.20 26.49 -50.11
C PHE A 74 42.49 25.72 -48.99
N GLN A 75 41.76 26.46 -48.16
CA GLN A 75 40.96 25.90 -47.09
C GLN A 75 39.67 25.29 -47.68
N CYS A 76 39.56 23.96 -47.66
CA CYS A 76 38.37 23.25 -48.15
C CYS A 76 37.18 23.58 -47.24
N HIS A 77 36.06 24.04 -47.80
CA HIS A 77 34.85 24.38 -47.05
C HIS A 77 33.66 23.52 -47.49
N ILE A 78 33.08 22.77 -46.56
CA ILE A 78 31.94 21.88 -46.77
C ILE A 78 30.77 22.34 -45.90
N SER A 79 29.57 22.39 -46.47
CA SER A 79 28.34 22.70 -45.73
C SER A 79 27.44 21.47 -45.65
N LEU A 80 27.12 21.02 -44.44
CA LEU A 80 26.18 19.94 -44.17
C LEU A 80 24.90 20.53 -43.57
N LEU A 81 23.89 20.73 -44.41
CA LEU A 81 22.59 21.26 -43.98
C LEU A 81 21.73 20.13 -43.38
N ASN A 82 21.05 20.41 -42.26
CA ASN A 82 20.15 19.49 -41.57
C ASN A 82 20.83 18.15 -41.21
N PHE A 83 22.01 18.22 -40.58
CA PHE A 83 22.73 17.02 -40.21
C PHE A 83 21.93 16.19 -39.18
N PRO A 84 21.77 14.86 -39.36
CA PRO A 84 20.97 14.05 -38.46
C PRO A 84 21.59 14.00 -37.06
N GLY A 85 20.80 14.37 -36.06
CA GLY A 85 21.23 14.50 -34.67
C GLY A 85 21.96 15.80 -34.35
N GLY A 86 22.03 16.73 -35.30
CA GLY A 86 22.58 18.07 -35.15
C GLY A 86 24.08 18.11 -34.86
N LEU A 87 24.52 19.27 -34.39
CA LEU A 87 25.93 19.56 -34.10
C LEU A 87 26.58 18.59 -33.09
N GLU A 88 25.84 18.12 -32.09
CA GLU A 88 26.36 17.19 -31.07
C GLU A 88 26.70 15.82 -31.67
N ALA A 89 25.85 15.32 -32.57
CA ALA A 89 26.08 14.05 -33.25
C ALA A 89 27.26 14.15 -34.23
N PHE A 90 27.38 15.29 -34.94
CA PHE A 90 28.53 15.53 -35.82
C PHE A 90 29.84 15.65 -35.03
N GLU A 91 29.85 16.39 -33.93
CA GLU A 91 31.05 16.52 -33.08
C GLU A 91 31.53 15.16 -32.59
N ALA A 92 30.61 14.30 -32.13
CA ALA A 92 30.93 12.95 -31.70
C ALA A 92 31.45 12.08 -32.85
N ALA A 93 30.82 12.12 -34.04
CA ALA A 93 31.30 11.42 -35.23
C ALA A 93 32.68 11.90 -35.68
N ALA A 94 32.93 13.22 -35.63
CA ALA A 94 34.23 13.81 -35.92
C ALA A 94 35.28 13.32 -34.92
N LYS A 95 35.02 13.40 -33.60
CA LYS A 95 35.90 12.85 -32.55
C LYS A 95 36.26 11.39 -32.80
N PHE A 96 35.31 10.58 -33.25
CA PHE A 96 35.55 9.19 -33.61
C PHE A 96 36.52 9.03 -34.78
N CYS A 97 36.45 9.90 -35.79
CA CYS A 97 37.42 9.93 -36.89
C CYS A 97 38.86 10.17 -36.40
N TYR A 98 39.04 10.90 -35.30
CA TYR A 98 40.34 11.10 -34.64
C TYR A 98 40.73 9.96 -33.68
N GLY A 99 39.96 8.87 -33.63
CA GLY A 99 40.22 7.74 -32.74
C GLY A 99 39.84 7.99 -31.28
N VAL A 100 39.11 9.07 -30.98
CA VAL A 100 38.56 9.29 -29.64
C VAL A 100 37.46 8.27 -29.39
N LYS A 101 37.52 7.59 -28.23
CA LYS A 101 36.49 6.64 -27.84
C LYS A 101 35.17 7.38 -27.58
N ILE A 102 34.11 6.98 -28.27
CA ILE A 102 32.74 7.44 -27.98
C ILE A 102 32.14 6.56 -26.89
N ASP A 103 31.54 7.19 -25.87
CA ASP A 103 30.68 6.51 -24.91
C ASP A 103 29.24 6.41 -25.45
N LEU A 104 28.85 5.20 -25.83
CA LEU A 104 27.50 4.91 -26.32
C LEU A 104 26.51 4.77 -25.16
N SER A 105 25.31 5.33 -25.36
CA SER A 105 24.21 5.32 -24.40
C SER A 105 22.87 5.27 -25.13
N ALA A 106 21.80 4.91 -24.42
CA ALA A 106 20.45 4.88 -24.98
C ALA A 106 19.99 6.24 -25.56
N SER A 107 20.48 7.36 -25.01
CA SER A 107 20.10 8.70 -25.48
C SER A 107 20.86 9.18 -26.72
N ASN A 108 22.01 8.58 -27.06
CA ASN A 108 22.85 9.05 -28.17
C ASN A 108 23.01 8.04 -29.32
N VAL A 109 22.73 6.76 -29.09
CA VAL A 109 22.96 5.70 -30.08
C VAL A 109 22.18 5.93 -31.38
N ALA A 110 20.92 6.35 -31.32
CA ALA A 110 20.12 6.61 -32.51
C ALA A 110 20.67 7.79 -33.32
N LEU A 111 21.09 8.86 -32.63
CA LEU A 111 21.71 10.04 -33.25
C LEU A 111 22.97 9.63 -34.01
N LEU A 112 23.85 8.85 -33.36
CA LEU A 112 25.12 8.39 -33.94
C LEU A 112 24.93 7.36 -35.04
N ARG A 113 23.91 6.50 -34.95
CA ARG A 113 23.57 5.53 -35.99
C ARG A 113 23.11 6.23 -37.27
N CYS A 114 22.29 7.29 -37.14
CA CYS A 114 21.84 8.11 -38.26
C CYS A 114 22.99 8.98 -38.82
N ALA A 115 23.81 9.58 -37.97
CA ALA A 115 24.99 10.34 -38.36
C ALA A 115 26.01 9.47 -39.13
N GLY A 116 26.30 8.28 -38.63
CA GLY A 116 27.20 7.32 -39.26
C GLY A 116 26.68 6.87 -40.64
N GLU A 117 25.38 6.61 -40.75
CA GLU A 117 24.75 6.29 -42.04
C GLU A 117 24.89 7.46 -43.02
N TYR A 118 24.51 8.67 -42.59
CA TYR A 118 24.57 9.86 -43.43
C TYR A 118 25.98 10.13 -43.95
N LEU A 119 26.99 9.90 -43.12
CA LEU A 119 28.40 10.10 -43.46
C LEU A 119 29.04 8.92 -44.22
N GLY A 120 28.29 7.83 -44.46
CA GLY A 120 28.82 6.62 -45.09
C GLY A 120 29.93 5.96 -44.27
N MET A 121 29.83 6.01 -42.95
CA MET A 121 30.79 5.43 -42.01
C MET A 121 30.48 3.94 -41.76
N THR A 122 30.47 3.16 -42.84
CA THR A 122 30.17 1.73 -42.84
C THR A 122 31.42 0.89 -42.62
N GLU A 123 31.20 -0.38 -42.26
CA GLU A 123 32.27 -1.38 -42.13
C GLU A 123 32.94 -1.74 -43.46
N GLU A 124 32.22 -1.58 -44.58
CA GLU A 124 32.77 -1.73 -45.92
C GLU A 124 33.81 -0.66 -46.26
N TYR A 125 33.67 0.54 -45.69
CA TYR A 125 34.59 1.64 -45.92
C TYR A 125 35.79 1.60 -44.97
N SER A 126 35.58 1.27 -43.70
CA SER A 126 36.65 1.13 -42.70
C SER A 126 36.26 0.09 -41.67
N GLY A 127 37.19 -0.77 -41.22
CA GLY A 127 36.90 -1.75 -40.17
C GLY A 127 36.45 -1.11 -38.86
N GLU A 128 35.51 -1.77 -38.16
CA GLU A 128 34.93 -1.33 -36.88
C GLU A 128 34.47 0.14 -36.86
N ASN A 129 33.79 0.56 -37.93
CA ASN A 129 33.34 1.94 -38.11
C ASN A 129 32.12 2.29 -37.23
N LEU A 130 31.69 3.55 -37.29
CA LEU A 130 30.65 4.08 -36.41
C LEU A 130 29.32 3.34 -36.55
N VAL A 131 28.90 2.98 -37.77
CA VAL A 131 27.65 2.26 -38.02
C VAL A 131 27.64 0.90 -37.32
N SER A 132 28.68 0.08 -37.49
CA SER A 132 28.71 -1.26 -36.89
C SER A 132 28.84 -1.23 -35.37
N LYS A 133 29.55 -0.24 -34.81
CA LYS A 133 29.64 -0.02 -33.36
C LYS A 133 28.31 0.38 -32.74
N THR A 134 27.60 1.32 -33.37
CA THR A 134 26.28 1.76 -32.89
C THR A 134 25.24 0.66 -33.04
N GLU A 135 25.26 -0.09 -34.15
CA GLU A 135 24.37 -1.23 -34.39
C GLU A 135 24.56 -2.35 -33.37
N MET A 136 25.82 -2.67 -33.04
CA MET A 136 26.14 -3.67 -32.04
C MET A 136 25.64 -3.29 -30.64
N PHE A 137 25.86 -2.04 -30.22
CA PHE A 137 25.35 -1.54 -28.94
C PHE A 137 23.82 -1.50 -28.91
N PHE A 138 23.19 -1.03 -30.01
CA PHE A 138 21.74 -1.01 -30.14
C PHE A 138 21.14 -2.42 -29.98
N SER A 139 21.67 -3.39 -30.73
CA SER A 139 21.16 -4.76 -30.73
C SER A 139 21.45 -5.53 -29.44
N LEU A 140 22.64 -5.35 -28.84
CA LEU A 140 23.08 -6.16 -27.69
C LEU A 140 22.74 -5.55 -26.33
N THR A 141 22.52 -4.23 -26.26
CA THR A 141 22.26 -3.52 -25.01
C THR A 141 20.88 -2.88 -25.00
N VAL A 142 20.58 -2.02 -25.98
CA VAL A 142 19.32 -1.23 -25.97
C VAL A 142 18.10 -2.11 -26.12
N LEU A 143 18.05 -2.95 -27.15
CA LEU A 143 16.88 -3.79 -27.44
C LEU A 143 16.62 -4.89 -26.39
N LYS A 144 17.55 -5.10 -25.44
CA LYS A 144 17.39 -6.04 -24.33
C LYS A 144 16.89 -5.38 -23.04
N SER A 145 16.71 -4.06 -23.05
CA SER A 145 16.30 -3.26 -21.90
C SER A 145 15.11 -2.41 -22.31
N VAL A 146 13.94 -2.66 -21.69
CA VAL A 146 12.72 -1.89 -21.97
C VAL A 146 12.96 -0.40 -21.73
N ARG A 147 13.67 -0.06 -20.65
CA ARG A 147 13.99 1.32 -20.28
C ARG A 147 14.89 2.00 -21.32
N ASP A 148 15.93 1.32 -21.77
CA ASP A 148 16.85 1.90 -22.77
C ASP A 148 16.20 1.99 -24.14
N SER A 149 15.31 1.05 -24.48
CA SER A 149 14.49 1.10 -25.69
C SER A 149 13.54 2.31 -25.67
N ILE A 150 12.89 2.62 -24.54
CA ILE A 150 12.04 3.82 -24.39
C ILE A 150 12.86 5.10 -24.53
N LYS A 151 14.04 5.17 -23.91
CA LYS A 151 14.94 6.34 -24.01
C LYS A 151 15.44 6.54 -25.44
N THR A 152 15.79 5.47 -26.13
CA THR A 152 16.23 5.51 -27.53
C THR A 152 15.09 5.93 -28.44
N LEU A 153 13.89 5.38 -28.23
CA LEU A 153 12.67 5.75 -28.96
C LEU A 153 12.37 7.24 -28.82
N ASN A 154 12.48 7.79 -27.60
CA ASN A 154 12.28 9.22 -27.35
C ASN A 154 13.28 10.10 -28.11
N SER A 155 14.55 9.66 -28.22
CA SER A 155 15.57 10.39 -28.98
C SER A 155 15.33 10.40 -30.50
N CYS A 156 14.53 9.45 -31.02
CA CYS A 156 14.26 9.32 -32.45
C CYS A 156 13.34 10.41 -33.01
N GLU A 157 12.60 11.15 -32.17
CA GLU A 157 11.65 12.18 -32.62
C GLU A 157 12.32 13.25 -33.49
N LYS A 158 13.53 13.69 -33.12
CA LYS A 158 14.33 14.65 -33.88
C LYS A 158 15.03 14.06 -35.11
N LEU A 159 14.93 12.75 -35.32
CA LEU A 159 15.62 12.00 -36.37
C LEU A 159 14.68 11.48 -37.46
N LEU A 160 13.36 11.71 -37.32
CA LEU A 160 12.39 11.31 -38.32
C LEU A 160 12.57 12.15 -39.61
N PRO A 161 12.50 11.53 -40.81
CA PRO A 161 12.12 10.14 -41.08
C PRO A 161 13.29 9.14 -41.09
N MET A 162 14.55 9.59 -40.96
CA MET A 162 15.73 8.72 -41.12
C MET A 162 15.77 7.55 -40.13
N ALA A 163 15.35 7.77 -38.87
CA ALA A 163 15.26 6.71 -37.88
C ALA A 163 14.23 5.61 -38.22
N GLU A 164 13.20 5.91 -39.03
CA GLU A 164 12.28 4.89 -39.56
C GLU A 164 12.93 4.09 -40.67
N THR A 165 13.61 4.77 -41.60
CA THR A 165 14.31 4.11 -42.71
C THR A 165 15.38 3.14 -42.21
N LEU A 166 16.00 3.45 -41.08
CA LEU A 166 16.99 2.59 -40.41
C LEU A 166 16.37 1.58 -39.44
N GLU A 167 15.04 1.48 -39.40
CA GLU A 167 14.27 0.56 -38.56
C GLU A 167 14.56 0.69 -37.04
N ILE A 168 15.10 1.82 -36.58
CA ILE A 168 15.42 2.04 -35.16
C ILE A 168 14.12 2.12 -34.36
N VAL A 169 13.14 2.89 -34.85
CA VAL A 169 11.84 3.09 -34.21
C VAL A 169 11.04 1.79 -34.10
N PRO A 170 10.74 1.05 -35.19
CA PRO A 170 9.98 -0.19 -35.09
C PRO A 170 10.68 -1.24 -34.20
N ARG A 171 12.01 -1.38 -34.29
CA ARG A 171 12.75 -2.31 -33.43
C ARG A 171 12.67 -1.94 -31.95
N CYS A 172 12.70 -0.65 -31.60
CA CYS A 172 12.48 -0.21 -30.22
C CYS A 172 11.06 -0.55 -29.75
N ILE A 173 10.04 -0.26 -30.57
CA ILE A 173 8.64 -0.54 -30.24
C ILE A 173 8.45 -2.05 -30.02
N ASP A 174 8.98 -2.88 -30.91
CA ASP A 174 8.92 -4.33 -30.80
C ASP A 174 9.64 -4.86 -29.55
N ALA A 175 10.81 -4.30 -29.21
CA ALA A 175 11.54 -4.67 -28.00
C ALA A 175 10.78 -4.30 -26.73
N ILE A 176 10.16 -3.11 -26.69
CA ILE A 176 9.33 -2.68 -25.54
C ILE A 176 8.11 -3.58 -25.41
N ALA A 177 7.39 -3.83 -26.51
CA ALA A 177 6.20 -4.66 -26.50
C ALA A 177 6.54 -6.12 -26.10
N ALA A 178 7.63 -6.68 -26.64
CA ALA A 178 8.11 -8.01 -26.27
C ALA A 178 8.54 -8.07 -24.78
N GLY A 179 9.25 -7.06 -24.30
CA GLY A 179 9.68 -6.97 -22.91
C GLY A 179 8.52 -6.82 -21.93
N ALA A 180 7.47 -6.07 -22.30
CA ALA A 180 6.25 -5.95 -21.52
C ALA A 180 5.47 -7.26 -21.44
N SER A 181 5.47 -8.07 -22.52
CA SER A 181 4.81 -9.39 -22.54
C SER A 181 5.61 -10.44 -21.77
N SER A 182 6.92 -10.26 -21.65
CA SER A 182 7.77 -11.17 -20.89
C SER A 182 7.60 -10.96 -19.39
N GLY A 183 7.18 -12.00 -18.67
CA GLY A 183 7.21 -12.00 -17.20
C GLY A 183 8.62 -12.07 -16.60
N ASP A 184 9.67 -11.87 -17.41
CA ASP A 184 11.06 -11.91 -17.00
C ASP A 184 11.48 -10.55 -16.40
N PRO A 185 11.69 -10.45 -15.07
CA PRO A 185 12.07 -9.20 -14.44
C PRO A 185 13.39 -8.64 -14.96
N SER A 186 14.27 -9.46 -15.55
CA SER A 186 15.58 -9.01 -16.04
C SER A 186 15.49 -8.06 -17.24
N LEU A 187 14.44 -8.17 -18.07
CA LEU A 187 14.19 -7.30 -19.23
C LEU A 187 13.58 -5.94 -18.83
N LEU A 188 13.01 -5.86 -17.63
CA LEU A 188 12.37 -4.65 -17.08
C LEU A 188 13.37 -3.66 -16.45
N GLY A 189 14.67 -3.89 -16.61
CA GLY A 189 15.71 -2.93 -16.23
C GLY A 189 16.05 -2.91 -14.73
N TRP A 190 15.93 -4.05 -14.04
CA TRP A 190 16.49 -4.18 -12.69
C TRP A 190 18.00 -4.02 -12.76
N PRO A 191 18.65 -3.40 -11.75
CA PRO A 191 20.11 -3.35 -11.73
C PRO A 191 20.63 -4.78 -11.59
N VAL A 192 21.07 -5.37 -12.70
CA VAL A 192 21.96 -6.53 -12.68
C VAL A 192 23.20 -6.03 -11.96
N SER A 193 23.39 -6.49 -10.72
CA SER A 193 24.66 -6.31 -10.05
C SER A 193 25.70 -7.03 -10.90
N ASP A 194 26.44 -6.27 -11.70
CA ASP A 194 27.60 -6.75 -12.43
C ASP A 194 28.63 -7.23 -11.40
N ARG A 195 28.57 -8.53 -11.11
CA ARG A 195 29.64 -9.28 -10.49
C ARG A 195 30.06 -10.37 -11.45
N GLY A 196 31.06 -10.05 -12.28
CA GLY A 196 32.12 -11.00 -12.51
C GLY A 196 32.67 -11.10 -13.93
N ALA A 197 33.30 -10.03 -14.44
CA ALA A 197 34.35 -10.15 -15.46
C ALA A 197 35.64 -9.50 -14.97
N ASN A 198 36.40 -10.28 -14.19
CA ASN A 198 37.86 -10.37 -14.18
C ASN A 198 38.69 -9.13 -14.60
N ARG A 199 39.10 -8.28 -13.65
CA ARG A 199 40.50 -7.82 -13.51
C ARG A 199 40.78 -7.19 -12.12
N PRO A 200 42.05 -7.25 -11.65
CA PRO A 200 42.37 -7.22 -10.23
C PRO A 200 42.96 -5.89 -9.74
N PHE A 201 42.78 -5.69 -8.43
CA PHE A 201 43.70 -5.07 -7.48
C PHE A 201 44.00 -3.57 -7.63
N TRP A 202 43.59 -2.76 -6.64
CA TRP A 202 44.45 -1.91 -5.81
C TRP A 202 43.74 -1.60 -4.49
N ASN A 203 44.46 -1.76 -3.38
CA ASN A 203 44.05 -1.39 -2.03
C ASN A 203 44.73 -0.04 -1.70
N GLY A 204 44.01 0.93 -1.13
CA GLY A 204 44.63 2.18 -0.66
C GLY A 204 43.67 3.31 -0.25
N VAL A 205 43.38 3.38 1.06
CA VAL A 205 43.35 4.56 1.95
C VAL A 205 42.62 5.86 1.52
N GLU A 206 41.66 6.23 2.38
CA GLU A 206 41.15 7.57 2.73
C GLU A 206 40.34 8.42 1.74
N GLY A 207 39.27 9.01 2.28
CA GLY A 207 38.55 10.10 1.64
C GLY A 207 37.10 10.30 2.11
N SER A 208 36.88 10.39 3.42
CA SER A 208 35.60 10.86 3.97
C SER A 208 35.26 12.24 3.41
N THR A 209 34.32 12.32 2.47
CA THR A 209 33.63 13.57 2.13
C THR A 209 32.12 13.36 2.18
N ARG A 210 31.55 13.94 3.24
CA ARG A 210 30.12 14.18 3.45
C ARG A 210 29.42 14.59 2.15
N ARG A 211 28.38 13.86 1.75
CA ARG A 211 27.25 14.45 1.02
C ARG A 211 25.97 14.27 1.82
N LYS A 212 25.30 15.42 1.95
CA LYS A 212 24.08 15.70 2.71
C LYS A 212 22.94 14.74 2.37
N GLY A 213 22.12 14.49 3.38
CA GLY A 213 21.03 13.52 3.37
C GLY A 213 20.04 13.68 2.22
N ALA A 214 19.86 12.58 1.50
CA ALA A 214 18.61 12.27 0.83
C ALA A 214 17.78 11.42 1.80
N SER A 215 16.54 11.87 1.99
CA SER A 215 15.45 11.16 2.66
C SER A 215 15.43 9.68 2.26
N ARG A 216 15.47 8.78 3.25
CA ARG A 216 15.15 7.36 3.07
C ARG A 216 13.63 7.24 2.91
N GLY A 217 13.14 7.45 1.70
CA GLY A 217 11.86 6.90 1.25
C GLY A 217 12.05 5.43 0.92
N GLY A 218 11.18 4.58 1.48
CA GLY A 218 11.12 3.15 1.15
C GLY A 218 10.94 2.93 -0.35
N GLY A 219 11.47 1.81 -0.84
CA GLY A 219 11.66 1.50 -2.26
C GLY A 219 10.46 1.85 -3.13
N ALA A 220 10.64 2.88 -3.97
CA ALA A 220 9.91 2.95 -5.22
C ALA A 220 10.36 1.75 -6.05
N THR A 221 9.46 0.81 -6.27
CA THR A 221 9.54 -0.08 -7.42
C THR A 221 9.77 0.83 -8.63
N ASP A 222 10.96 0.76 -9.21
CA ASP A 222 11.43 1.62 -10.30
C ASP A 222 10.72 1.19 -11.59
N SER A 223 9.44 1.53 -11.66
CA SER A 223 8.48 1.08 -12.63
C SER A 223 8.75 1.71 -13.99
N TRP A 224 9.18 0.90 -14.95
CA TRP A 224 9.62 1.34 -16.29
C TRP A 224 8.58 2.15 -17.08
N TRP A 225 7.30 2.04 -16.74
CA TRP A 225 6.21 2.79 -17.38
C TRP A 225 6.18 4.29 -17.04
N GLU A 226 6.88 4.74 -15.99
CA GLU A 226 6.99 6.19 -15.71
C GLU A 226 7.73 6.94 -16.84
N GLU A 227 8.66 6.26 -17.52
CA GLU A 227 9.43 6.83 -18.63
C GLU A 227 8.58 7.02 -19.89
N LEU A 228 7.48 6.27 -20.05
CA LEU A 228 6.56 6.38 -21.19
C LEU A 228 5.94 7.76 -21.32
N GLY A 229 5.77 8.48 -20.20
CA GLY A 229 5.20 9.82 -20.20
C GLY A 229 6.05 10.88 -20.91
N HIS A 230 7.24 10.54 -21.40
CA HIS A 230 8.07 11.42 -22.24
C HIS A 230 7.85 11.24 -23.74
N LEU A 231 7.24 10.13 -24.17
CA LEU A 231 7.00 9.86 -25.57
C LEU A 231 5.94 10.83 -26.12
N SER A 232 6.08 11.24 -27.38
CA SER A 232 5.01 11.97 -28.06
C SER A 232 3.81 11.07 -28.35
N LEU A 233 2.62 11.67 -28.47
CA LEU A 233 1.36 10.95 -28.66
C LEU A 233 1.41 9.97 -29.85
N HIS A 234 2.07 10.34 -30.93
CA HIS A 234 2.23 9.48 -32.11
C HIS A 234 3.05 8.22 -31.81
N LEU A 235 4.22 8.35 -31.17
CA LEU A 235 5.06 7.21 -30.79
C LEU A 235 4.39 6.34 -29.72
N PHE A 236 3.71 6.97 -28.77
CA PHE A 236 2.94 6.27 -27.74
C PHE A 236 1.80 5.44 -28.35
N ASN A 237 1.02 6.00 -29.28
CA ASN A 237 -0.06 5.26 -29.95
C ASN A 237 0.46 4.07 -30.75
N ARG A 238 1.59 4.22 -31.46
CA ARG A 238 2.21 3.10 -32.17
C ARG A 238 2.68 2.00 -31.22
N LEU A 239 3.25 2.38 -30.07
CA LEU A 239 3.62 1.43 -29.03
C LEU A 239 2.39 0.69 -28.49
N ILE A 240 1.32 1.41 -28.15
CA ILE A 240 0.07 0.82 -27.66
C ILE A 240 -0.54 -0.13 -28.68
N SER A 241 -0.54 0.22 -29.97
CA SER A 241 -0.97 -0.70 -31.04
C SER A 241 -0.13 -1.98 -31.08
N ALA A 242 1.20 -1.86 -31.10
CA ALA A 242 2.09 -3.02 -31.09
C ALA A 242 1.93 -3.88 -29.82
N MET A 243 1.59 -3.26 -28.69
CA MET A 243 1.28 -3.96 -27.45
C MET A 243 -0.05 -4.72 -27.53
N LYS A 244 -1.08 -4.13 -28.15
CA LYS A 244 -2.37 -4.80 -28.39
C LYS A 244 -2.24 -6.00 -29.32
N ASP A 245 -1.44 -5.86 -30.38
CA ASP A 245 -1.22 -6.94 -31.35
C ASP A 245 -0.53 -8.18 -30.73
N ARG A 246 0.02 -8.05 -29.51
CA ARG A 246 0.68 -9.12 -28.75
C ARG A 246 -0.15 -9.65 -27.58
N ASP A 247 -1.45 -9.32 -27.52
CA ASP A 247 -2.40 -9.77 -26.48
C ASP A 247 -1.85 -9.60 -25.04
N LEU A 248 -1.31 -8.42 -24.77
CA LEU A 248 -0.74 -8.08 -23.48
C LEU A 248 -1.77 -8.12 -22.35
N ASN A 249 -1.30 -8.48 -21.15
CA ASN A 249 -2.13 -8.48 -19.94
C ASN A 249 -2.79 -7.09 -19.77
N PRO A 250 -4.14 -7.01 -19.64
CA PRO A 250 -4.87 -5.75 -19.53
C PRO A 250 -4.38 -4.89 -18.36
N ASP A 251 -3.89 -5.48 -17.28
CA ASP A 251 -3.36 -4.74 -16.13
C ASP A 251 -2.07 -3.97 -16.49
N VAL A 252 -1.20 -4.53 -17.35
CA VAL A 252 0.03 -3.86 -17.81
C VAL A 252 -0.32 -2.70 -18.74
N MET A 253 -1.26 -2.94 -19.66
CA MET A 253 -1.79 -1.91 -20.56
C MET A 253 -2.39 -0.73 -19.79
N GLU A 254 -3.23 -1.03 -18.79
CA GLU A 254 -3.86 -0.01 -17.96
C GLU A 254 -2.83 0.80 -17.16
N ASN A 255 -1.81 0.15 -16.58
CA ASN A 255 -0.73 0.85 -15.88
C ASN A 255 0.10 1.77 -16.80
N CYS A 256 0.36 1.35 -18.05
CA CYS A 256 1.05 2.19 -19.04
C CYS A 256 0.22 3.43 -19.39
N LEU A 257 -1.08 3.25 -19.65
CA LEU A 257 -2.02 4.33 -19.95
C LEU A 257 -2.17 5.31 -18.78
N ILE A 258 -2.34 4.80 -17.56
CA ILE A 258 -2.42 5.60 -16.34
C ILE A 258 -1.14 6.40 -16.10
N SER A 259 0.03 5.79 -16.33
CA SER A 259 1.33 6.46 -16.11
C SER A 259 1.58 7.56 -17.13
N TYR A 260 1.22 7.30 -18.39
CA TYR A 260 1.22 8.31 -19.45
C TYR A 260 0.26 9.46 -19.12
N ALA A 261 -0.94 9.15 -18.63
CA ALA A 261 -1.94 10.14 -18.22
C ALA A 261 -1.44 11.05 -17.09
N LYS A 262 -0.88 10.46 -16.01
CA LYS A 262 -0.39 11.20 -14.83
C LYS A 262 0.60 12.32 -15.17
N ARG A 263 1.37 12.15 -16.24
CA ARG A 263 2.39 13.11 -16.67
C ARG A 263 1.84 14.15 -17.64
N ASN A 264 0.97 13.74 -18.56
CA ASN A 264 0.48 14.60 -19.63
C ASN A 264 -0.81 15.37 -19.30
N ILE A 265 -1.61 14.91 -18.33
CA ILE A 265 -2.87 15.55 -17.94
C ILE A 265 -2.69 16.24 -16.57
N PRO A 266 -2.84 17.58 -16.49
CA PRO A 266 -2.75 18.31 -15.24
C PRO A 266 -3.77 17.84 -14.18
N GLY A 267 -3.39 17.88 -12.90
CA GLY A 267 -4.32 17.64 -11.79
C GLY A 267 -4.56 16.17 -11.41
N LEU A 268 -4.12 15.19 -12.21
CA LEU A 268 -4.28 13.76 -11.88
C LEU A 268 -3.39 13.27 -10.72
N SER A 269 -2.29 13.97 -10.44
CA SER A 269 -1.36 13.63 -9.35
C SER A 269 -1.13 14.79 -8.40
N ARG A 270 -1.51 14.64 -7.12
CA ARG A 270 -1.24 15.63 -6.04
C ARG A 270 0.27 15.90 -5.83
N SER A 271 1.16 15.02 -6.33
CA SER A 271 2.61 15.10 -6.16
C SER A 271 3.36 15.74 -7.34
N ALA A 272 2.70 15.96 -8.49
CA ALA A 272 3.33 16.56 -9.65
C ALA A 272 3.45 18.07 -9.46
N ARG A 273 4.51 18.51 -8.76
CA ARG A 273 4.99 19.89 -8.88
C ARG A 273 5.23 20.13 -10.37
N ARG A 274 4.68 21.23 -10.87
CA ARG A 274 4.81 21.71 -12.26
C ARG A 274 6.17 21.31 -12.86
N PRO A 275 6.22 20.63 -14.02
CA PRO A 275 7.48 20.43 -14.72
C PRO A 275 8.11 21.78 -14.97
N SER A 276 9.33 21.97 -14.49
CA SER A 276 10.17 23.05 -14.95
C SER A 276 10.40 22.88 -16.46
N SER A 277 9.92 23.86 -17.23
CA SER A 277 10.26 24.18 -18.63
C SER A 277 9.81 23.28 -19.79
N SER A 278 8.83 22.38 -19.65
CA SER A 278 8.12 21.82 -20.83
C SER A 278 6.87 22.66 -21.15
N SER A 279 6.63 22.96 -22.43
CA SER A 279 5.39 23.60 -22.88
C SER A 279 4.19 22.84 -22.33
N ILE A 280 3.31 23.53 -21.61
CA ILE A 280 2.04 22.96 -21.16
C ILE A 280 1.27 22.61 -22.45
N PRO A 281 0.83 21.36 -22.64
CA PRO A 281 0.07 20.99 -23.83
C PRO A 281 -1.18 21.88 -23.92
N THR A 282 -1.53 22.31 -25.13
CA THR A 282 -2.76 23.10 -25.36
C THR A 282 -3.99 22.28 -24.97
N GLU A 283 -5.12 22.93 -24.67
CA GLU A 283 -6.36 22.21 -24.30
C GLU A 283 -6.79 21.19 -25.36
N ASN A 284 -6.57 21.51 -26.65
CA ASN A 284 -6.82 20.59 -27.76
C ASN A 284 -5.88 19.37 -27.73
N GLU A 285 -4.58 19.57 -27.50
CA GLU A 285 -3.62 18.47 -27.37
C GLU A 285 -3.94 17.60 -26.13
N GLN A 286 -4.35 18.21 -25.01
CA GLN A 286 -4.78 17.48 -23.82
C GLN A 286 -6.02 16.64 -24.09
N ARG A 287 -6.98 17.18 -24.85
CA ARG A 287 -8.18 16.46 -25.29
C ARG A 287 -7.82 15.28 -26.18
N GLU A 288 -6.97 15.45 -27.18
CA GLU A 288 -6.52 14.37 -28.07
C GLU A 288 -5.79 13.26 -27.28
N ILE A 289 -4.91 13.64 -26.35
CA ILE A 289 -4.23 12.71 -25.45
C ILE A 289 -5.24 11.92 -24.61
N LEU A 290 -6.22 12.61 -24.02
CA LEU A 290 -7.24 12.00 -23.17
C LEU A 290 -8.15 11.05 -23.96
N GLU A 291 -8.61 11.44 -25.14
CA GLU A 291 -9.41 10.59 -26.04
C GLU A 291 -8.63 9.35 -26.48
N ALA A 292 -7.34 9.49 -26.81
CA ALA A 292 -6.48 8.36 -27.13
C ALA A 292 -6.32 7.41 -25.93
N ILE A 293 -6.09 7.93 -24.73
CA ILE A 293 -5.98 7.11 -23.51
C ILE A 293 -7.29 6.33 -23.28
N ILE A 294 -8.44 7.01 -23.30
CA ILE A 294 -9.75 6.41 -23.05
C ILE A 294 -10.10 5.34 -24.11
N SER A 295 -9.76 5.61 -25.38
CA SER A 295 -10.02 4.66 -26.47
C SER A 295 -9.19 3.37 -26.34
N ASN A 296 -8.06 3.44 -25.63
CA ASN A 296 -7.16 2.32 -25.41
C ASN A 296 -7.33 1.62 -24.04
N LEU A 297 -8.12 2.17 -23.11
CA LEU A 297 -8.38 1.54 -21.81
C LEU A 297 -9.07 0.17 -21.97
N PRO A 298 -8.59 -0.88 -21.27
CA PRO A 298 -9.23 -2.19 -21.29
C PRO A 298 -10.58 -2.13 -20.57
N THR A 299 -11.60 -2.77 -21.13
CA THR A 299 -12.98 -2.77 -20.62
C THR A 299 -13.20 -3.69 -19.43
N GLU A 300 -12.33 -4.70 -19.25
CA GLU A 300 -12.46 -5.68 -18.19
C GLU A 300 -12.12 -5.12 -16.81
N LYS A 301 -12.64 -5.79 -15.77
CA LYS A 301 -12.34 -5.48 -14.38
C LYS A 301 -10.88 -5.85 -14.11
N SER A 302 -10.06 -4.84 -13.90
CA SER A 302 -8.65 -5.02 -13.64
C SER A 302 -8.42 -5.40 -12.17
N SER A 303 -7.35 -6.13 -11.89
CA SER A 303 -7.01 -6.56 -10.52
C SER A 303 -6.39 -5.43 -9.68
N ILE A 304 -6.54 -4.19 -10.14
CA ILE A 304 -5.71 -3.05 -9.77
C ILE A 304 -6.18 -2.42 -8.45
N SER A 305 -5.23 -1.81 -7.76
CA SER A 305 -5.37 -1.04 -6.53
C SER A 305 -6.41 0.09 -6.62
N SER A 306 -7.05 0.41 -5.49
CA SER A 306 -7.88 1.61 -5.27
C SER A 306 -7.27 2.92 -5.77
N SER A 307 -5.94 3.01 -5.86
CA SER A 307 -5.24 4.17 -6.42
C SER A 307 -5.52 4.41 -7.91
N ALA A 308 -5.80 3.38 -8.69
CA ALA A 308 -6.19 3.49 -10.10
C ALA A 308 -7.61 4.02 -10.26
N THR A 309 -8.55 3.54 -9.44
CA THR A 309 -9.94 4.04 -9.43
C THR A 309 -9.99 5.56 -9.25
N ARG A 310 -9.25 6.09 -8.27
CA ARG A 310 -9.13 7.56 -8.07
C ARG A 310 -8.62 8.29 -9.33
N ILE A 311 -7.70 7.68 -10.08
CA ILE A 311 -7.16 8.28 -11.30
C ILE A 311 -8.19 8.26 -12.43
N LEU A 312 -8.99 7.19 -12.56
CA LEU A 312 -10.10 7.14 -13.52
C LEU A 312 -11.13 8.24 -13.25
N PHE A 313 -11.49 8.48 -11.98
CA PHE A 313 -12.34 9.63 -11.62
C PHE A 313 -11.66 10.97 -11.91
N GLY A 314 -10.34 11.06 -11.73
CA GLY A 314 -9.57 12.24 -12.17
C GLY A 314 -9.61 12.46 -13.69
N LEU A 315 -9.53 11.38 -14.48
CA LEU A 315 -9.67 11.42 -15.94
C LEU A 315 -11.07 11.87 -16.34
N LEU A 316 -12.11 11.41 -15.63
CA LEU A 316 -13.48 11.79 -15.89
C LEU A 316 -13.72 13.28 -15.62
N ARG A 317 -13.19 13.80 -14.50
CA ARG A 317 -13.21 15.25 -14.23
C ARG A 317 -12.51 16.03 -15.34
N SER A 318 -11.35 15.55 -15.80
CA SER A 318 -10.61 16.18 -16.90
C SER A 318 -11.38 16.10 -18.23
N ALA A 319 -12.08 14.99 -18.48
CA ALA A 319 -12.90 14.79 -19.68
C ALA A 319 -14.09 15.74 -19.71
N ASN A 320 -14.72 15.99 -18.56
CA ASN A 320 -15.81 16.97 -18.44
C ASN A 320 -15.32 18.41 -18.62
N ILE A 321 -14.11 18.75 -18.15
CA ILE A 321 -13.52 20.08 -18.33
C ILE A 321 -13.13 20.34 -19.79
N LEU A 322 -12.55 19.33 -20.47
CA LEU A 322 -12.05 19.44 -21.85
C LEU A 322 -13.11 19.13 -22.92
N ASP A 323 -14.36 18.92 -22.50
CA ASP A 323 -15.52 18.61 -23.36
C ASP A 323 -15.23 17.48 -24.38
N VAL A 324 -14.69 16.37 -23.87
CA VAL A 324 -14.36 15.17 -24.66
C VAL A 324 -15.62 14.54 -25.28
N SER A 325 -15.46 13.82 -26.40
CA SER A 325 -16.60 13.16 -27.06
C SER A 325 -17.45 12.29 -26.12
N GLU A 326 -18.77 12.29 -26.33
CA GLU A 326 -19.74 11.49 -25.58
C GLU A 326 -19.41 9.99 -25.56
N ILE A 327 -18.87 9.48 -26.66
CA ILE A 327 -18.45 8.08 -26.79
C ILE A 327 -17.30 7.78 -25.82
N CYS A 328 -16.28 8.64 -25.77
CA CYS A 328 -15.17 8.50 -24.85
C CYS A 328 -15.65 8.63 -23.39
N ARG A 329 -16.52 9.61 -23.09
CA ARG A 329 -17.08 9.77 -21.75
C ARG A 329 -17.85 8.52 -21.29
N SER A 330 -18.74 7.99 -22.12
CA SER A 330 -19.48 6.76 -21.81
C SER A 330 -18.56 5.54 -21.64
N ARG A 331 -17.49 5.41 -22.44
CA ARG A 331 -16.49 4.34 -22.26
C ARG A 331 -15.78 4.45 -20.91
N LEU A 332 -15.40 5.66 -20.51
CA LEU A 332 -14.73 5.89 -19.23
C LEU A 332 -15.66 5.63 -18.05
N GLU A 333 -16.92 6.07 -18.12
CA GLU A 333 -17.94 5.77 -17.11
C GLU A 333 -18.20 4.27 -16.98
N ARG A 334 -18.25 3.54 -18.10
CA ARG A 334 -18.36 2.08 -18.08
C ARG A 334 -17.17 1.42 -17.40
N LYS A 335 -15.96 1.91 -17.65
CA LYS A 335 -14.74 1.43 -16.99
C LYS A 335 -14.76 1.73 -15.49
N ILE A 336 -15.18 2.92 -15.07
CA ILE A 336 -15.34 3.26 -13.65
C ILE A 336 -16.40 2.36 -13.01
N GLY A 337 -17.53 2.14 -13.70
CA GLY A 337 -18.61 1.27 -13.26
C GLY A 337 -18.14 -0.17 -13.02
N SER A 338 -17.19 -0.71 -13.78
CA SER A 338 -16.74 -2.10 -13.60
C SER A 338 -15.91 -2.36 -12.34
N GLN A 339 -15.45 -1.30 -11.66
CA GLN A 339 -14.63 -1.33 -10.44
C GLN A 339 -15.15 -0.37 -9.35
N MET A 340 -16.44 -0.06 -9.40
CA MET A 340 -17.09 0.91 -8.51
C MET A 340 -16.98 0.54 -7.03
N GLU A 341 -16.86 -0.75 -6.69
CA GLU A 341 -16.70 -1.19 -5.29
C GLU A 341 -15.38 -0.74 -4.64
N GLN A 342 -14.42 -0.27 -5.43
CA GLN A 342 -13.14 0.27 -4.94
C GLN A 342 -13.15 1.80 -4.80
N ALA A 343 -14.24 2.46 -5.19
CA ALA A 343 -14.37 3.92 -5.15
C ALA A 343 -14.65 4.42 -3.72
N THR A 344 -14.23 5.65 -3.46
CA THR A 344 -14.53 6.37 -2.22
C THR A 344 -15.61 7.42 -2.44
N LEU A 345 -16.23 7.90 -1.36
CA LEU A 345 -17.24 8.97 -1.45
C LEU A 345 -16.69 10.21 -2.16
N ASP A 346 -15.45 10.62 -1.82
CA ASP A 346 -14.76 11.74 -2.46
C ASP A 346 -14.58 11.56 -3.99
N ASP A 347 -14.50 10.32 -4.47
CA ASP A 347 -14.37 10.04 -5.90
C ASP A 347 -15.68 10.34 -6.64
N LEU A 348 -16.84 10.05 -6.02
CA LEU A 348 -18.18 10.26 -6.59
C LEU A 348 -18.61 11.73 -6.57
N LEU A 349 -18.03 12.57 -5.71
CA LEU A 349 -18.29 14.01 -5.66
C LEU A 349 -17.64 14.71 -6.87
N ILE A 350 -18.23 14.50 -8.05
CA ILE A 350 -17.82 15.09 -9.33
C ILE A 350 -18.54 16.43 -9.46
N PRO A 351 -17.82 17.57 -9.50
CA PRO A 351 -18.46 18.87 -9.70
C PRO A 351 -19.19 18.92 -11.05
N SER A 352 -20.34 19.59 -11.08
CA SER A 352 -20.98 19.87 -12.36
C SER A 352 -20.27 21.00 -13.10
N TYR A 353 -20.01 20.80 -14.39
CA TYR A 353 -19.39 21.79 -15.28
C TYR A 353 -20.34 22.23 -16.40
N SER A 354 -21.54 21.65 -16.49
CA SER A 354 -22.52 22.04 -17.50
C SER A 354 -23.24 23.33 -17.09
N SER A 355 -23.36 24.27 -18.01
CA SER A 355 -24.10 25.53 -17.77
C SER A 355 -25.61 25.33 -17.61
N GLU A 356 -26.11 24.12 -17.89
CA GLU A 356 -27.52 23.76 -17.86
C GLU A 356 -27.96 23.11 -16.54
N SER A 357 -27.02 22.64 -15.72
CA SER A 357 -27.33 22.06 -14.41
C SER A 357 -26.96 23.03 -13.29
N GLU A 358 -27.93 23.30 -12.42
CA GLU A 358 -27.73 24.18 -11.26
C GLU A 358 -27.21 23.42 -10.04
N THR A 359 -27.10 22.08 -10.11
CA THR A 359 -26.59 21.25 -9.01
C THR A 359 -25.09 21.40 -8.85
N LEU A 360 -24.62 21.35 -7.61
CA LEU A 360 -23.20 21.41 -7.25
C LEU A 360 -22.43 20.20 -7.81
N TYR A 361 -23.08 19.04 -7.84
CA TYR A 361 -22.51 17.77 -8.31
C TYR A 361 -23.24 17.22 -9.54
N ASP A 362 -22.52 16.48 -10.38
CA ASP A 362 -23.05 15.81 -11.56
C ASP A 362 -23.70 14.46 -11.17
N VAL A 363 -24.94 14.54 -10.70
CA VAL A 363 -25.75 13.38 -10.28
C VAL A 363 -26.03 12.45 -11.46
N ASP A 364 -26.26 12.99 -12.65
CA ASP A 364 -26.59 12.22 -13.85
C ASP A 364 -25.40 11.35 -14.30
N CYS A 365 -24.16 11.83 -14.13
CA CYS A 365 -22.95 11.05 -14.34
C CYS A 365 -22.84 9.87 -13.37
N VAL A 366 -23.06 10.11 -12.06
CA VAL A 366 -23.00 9.03 -11.06
C VAL A 366 -24.09 7.99 -11.31
N GLN A 367 -25.30 8.40 -11.71
CA GLN A 367 -26.38 7.50 -12.08
C GLN A 367 -26.02 6.61 -13.28
N ARG A 368 -25.37 7.17 -14.32
CA ARG A 368 -24.88 6.40 -15.48
C ARG A 368 -23.78 5.40 -15.10
N ILE A 369 -22.83 5.81 -14.26
CA ILE A 369 -21.77 4.93 -13.73
C ILE A 369 -22.39 3.76 -12.95
N LEU A 370 -23.36 4.05 -12.08
CA LEU A 370 -24.07 3.04 -11.30
C LEU A 370 -24.84 2.07 -12.21
N GLY A 371 -25.51 2.59 -13.24
CA GLY A 371 -26.18 1.76 -14.25
C GLY A 371 -25.21 0.77 -14.92
N HIS A 372 -24.01 1.23 -15.31
CA HIS A 372 -22.98 0.35 -15.87
C HIS A 372 -22.47 -0.71 -14.89
N PHE A 373 -22.33 -0.37 -13.60
CA PHE A 373 -21.97 -1.34 -12.56
C PHE A 373 -23.03 -2.45 -12.44
N LEU A 374 -24.31 -2.08 -12.38
CA LEU A 374 -25.41 -3.03 -12.23
C LEU A 374 -25.56 -3.93 -13.46
N SER A 375 -25.50 -3.38 -14.68
CA SER A 375 -25.52 -4.19 -15.91
C SER A 375 -24.36 -5.18 -15.97
N ALA A 376 -23.15 -4.76 -15.59
CA ALA A 376 -21.98 -5.65 -15.55
C ALA A 376 -22.12 -6.75 -14.48
N SER A 377 -22.83 -6.48 -13.38
CA SER A 377 -23.13 -7.46 -12.34
C SER A 377 -24.17 -8.50 -12.80
N GLU A 378 -25.19 -8.06 -13.54
CA GLU A 378 -26.22 -8.94 -14.11
C GLU A 378 -25.64 -9.88 -15.17
N GLU A 379 -24.79 -9.37 -16.07
CA GLU A 379 -24.13 -10.19 -17.10
C GLU A 379 -23.27 -11.30 -16.48
N ARG A 380 -22.49 -10.99 -15.43
CA ARG A 380 -21.68 -12.00 -14.71
C ARG A 380 -22.53 -13.06 -14.00
N SER A 381 -23.74 -12.71 -13.61
CA SER A 381 -24.69 -13.64 -12.98
C SER A 381 -25.35 -14.53 -14.02
N ALA A 382 -25.59 -14.03 -15.24
CA ALA A 382 -26.23 -14.78 -16.32
C ALA A 382 -25.30 -15.79 -17.01
N THR A 383 -24.00 -15.51 -17.11
CA THR A 383 -23.04 -16.38 -17.83
C THR A 383 -22.60 -17.61 -17.04
N ASN A 384 -22.76 -17.62 -15.72
CA ASN A 384 -22.10 -18.59 -14.83
C ASN A 384 -23.03 -19.61 -14.18
N GLY A 385 -24.33 -19.61 -14.51
CA GLY A 385 -25.35 -20.47 -13.88
C GLY A 385 -25.28 -21.96 -14.20
N VAL A 386 -24.08 -22.55 -14.39
CA VAL A 386 -23.93 -23.98 -14.67
C VAL A 386 -23.01 -24.73 -13.69
N GLU A 387 -22.01 -24.13 -13.02
CA GLU A 387 -21.14 -24.93 -12.10
C GLU A 387 -20.63 -24.13 -10.88
N ASN A 388 -21.01 -24.59 -9.67
CA ASN A 388 -20.56 -24.20 -8.32
C ASN A 388 -20.84 -22.75 -7.87
N ASP A 389 -22.09 -22.47 -7.50
CA ASP A 389 -22.67 -21.12 -7.37
C ASP A 389 -22.66 -20.44 -5.98
N GLU A 390 -22.30 -21.11 -4.87
CA GLU A 390 -22.44 -20.48 -3.54
C GLU A 390 -21.37 -19.40 -3.25
N ASP A 391 -20.10 -19.62 -3.62
CA ASP A 391 -19.02 -18.67 -3.33
C ASP A 391 -19.06 -17.43 -4.23
N LEU A 392 -19.43 -17.58 -5.52
CA LEU A 392 -19.43 -16.48 -6.49
C LEU A 392 -20.64 -15.55 -6.33
N HIS A 393 -21.84 -16.08 -6.08
CA HIS A 393 -23.01 -15.27 -5.75
C HIS A 393 -22.81 -14.48 -4.44
N SER A 394 -22.07 -15.06 -3.47
CA SER A 394 -21.70 -14.34 -2.24
C SER A 394 -20.81 -13.13 -2.54
N SER A 395 -19.87 -13.26 -3.48
CA SER A 395 -18.93 -12.21 -3.87
C SER A 395 -19.62 -11.08 -4.65
N ILE A 396 -20.52 -11.41 -5.58
CA ILE A 396 -21.34 -10.43 -6.31
C ILE A 396 -22.22 -9.66 -5.31
N SER A 397 -22.93 -10.37 -4.44
CA SER A 397 -23.75 -9.77 -3.38
C SER A 397 -22.92 -8.85 -2.46
N ALA A 398 -21.71 -9.25 -2.08
CA ALA A 398 -20.81 -8.41 -1.29
C ALA A 398 -20.41 -7.12 -2.00
N SER A 399 -20.07 -7.17 -3.30
CA SER A 399 -19.71 -5.97 -4.07
C SER A 399 -20.90 -5.01 -4.22
N VAL A 400 -22.10 -5.54 -4.50
CA VAL A 400 -23.33 -4.75 -4.63
C VAL A 400 -23.69 -4.08 -3.29
N MET A 401 -23.50 -4.76 -2.16
CA MET A 401 -23.69 -4.17 -0.83
C MET A 401 -22.67 -3.05 -0.51
N VAL A 402 -21.42 -3.19 -0.94
CA VAL A 402 -20.40 -2.13 -0.78
C VAL A 402 -20.81 -0.89 -1.58
N VAL A 403 -21.21 -1.06 -2.83
CA VAL A 403 -21.69 0.03 -3.68
C VAL A 403 -22.99 0.64 -3.13
N GLY A 404 -23.91 -0.16 -2.60
CA GLY A 404 -25.12 0.32 -1.93
C GLY A 404 -24.83 1.32 -0.82
N ARG A 405 -23.90 0.98 0.08
CA ARG A 405 -23.45 1.89 1.15
C ARG A 405 -22.78 3.16 0.61
N LEU A 406 -22.01 3.03 -0.47
CA LEU A 406 -21.34 4.17 -1.11
C LEU A 406 -22.36 5.15 -1.70
N ILE A 407 -23.40 4.65 -2.37
CA ILE A 407 -24.48 5.46 -2.93
C ILE A 407 -25.33 6.09 -1.82
N ASP A 408 -25.63 5.38 -0.73
CA ASP A 408 -26.33 5.99 0.41
C ASP A 408 -25.50 7.11 1.06
N GLY A 409 -24.16 6.95 1.10
CA GLY A 409 -23.24 8.01 1.47
C GLY A 409 -23.32 9.21 0.53
N TYR A 410 -23.28 8.96 -0.78
CA TYR A 410 -23.39 9.99 -1.81
C TYR A 410 -24.72 10.73 -1.78
N LEU A 411 -25.85 10.01 -1.67
CA LEU A 411 -27.19 10.58 -1.53
C LEU A 411 -27.29 11.49 -0.30
N SER A 412 -26.64 11.13 0.81
CA SER A 412 -26.62 11.99 1.99
C SER A 412 -25.84 13.29 1.80
N GLU A 413 -24.76 13.27 1.00
CA GLU A 413 -24.00 14.50 0.70
C GLU A 413 -24.73 15.37 -0.33
N THR A 414 -25.23 14.77 -1.41
CA THR A 414 -25.98 15.50 -2.44
C THR A 414 -27.33 16.00 -1.93
N ALA A 415 -27.92 15.35 -0.93
CA ALA A 415 -29.13 15.83 -0.28
C ALA A 415 -28.97 17.22 0.37
N SER A 416 -27.73 17.65 0.63
CA SER A 416 -27.45 18.99 1.16
C SER A 416 -27.43 20.08 0.07
N ASP A 417 -27.48 19.72 -1.21
CA ASP A 417 -27.54 20.65 -2.33
C ASP A 417 -28.98 21.14 -2.52
N SER A 418 -29.20 22.45 -2.32
CA SER A 418 -30.52 23.09 -2.43
C SER A 418 -31.13 23.03 -3.84
N ASN A 419 -30.32 22.75 -4.86
CA ASN A 419 -30.77 22.68 -6.25
C ASN A 419 -31.09 21.24 -6.69
N LEU A 420 -30.94 20.25 -5.81
CA LEU A 420 -31.28 18.86 -6.11
C LEU A 420 -32.79 18.66 -6.12
N THR A 421 -33.35 18.24 -7.25
CA THR A 421 -34.80 18.02 -7.38
C THR A 421 -35.26 16.71 -6.71
N PRO A 422 -36.52 16.65 -6.23
CA PRO A 422 -37.09 15.43 -5.64
C PRO A 422 -37.03 14.23 -6.60
N GLU A 423 -37.26 14.46 -7.90
CA GLU A 423 -37.20 13.44 -8.95
C GLU A 423 -35.82 12.78 -9.00
N LYS A 424 -34.75 13.58 -9.13
CA LYS A 424 -33.38 13.07 -9.23
C LYS A 424 -32.97 12.33 -7.96
N PHE A 425 -33.35 12.85 -6.78
CA PHE A 425 -33.11 12.17 -5.51
C PHE A 425 -33.78 10.80 -5.47
N CYS A 426 -35.07 10.72 -5.83
CA CYS A 426 -35.83 9.48 -5.82
C CYS A 426 -35.32 8.46 -6.86
N GLU A 427 -35.01 8.90 -8.07
CA GLU A 427 -34.50 8.05 -9.15
C GLU A 427 -33.19 7.36 -8.75
N LEU A 428 -32.25 8.12 -8.17
CA LEU A 428 -30.99 7.54 -7.70
C LEU A 428 -31.20 6.61 -6.50
N ALA A 429 -32.08 6.96 -5.56
CA ALA A 429 -32.40 6.11 -4.41
C ALA A 429 -32.95 4.72 -4.79
N VAL A 430 -33.82 4.68 -5.81
CA VAL A 430 -34.53 3.47 -6.27
C VAL A 430 -33.72 2.67 -7.32
N SER A 431 -32.66 3.25 -7.89
CA SER A 431 -31.82 2.60 -8.92
C SER A 431 -31.10 1.33 -8.43
N LEU A 432 -30.94 1.14 -7.12
CA LEU A 432 -30.27 -0.01 -6.53
C LEU A 432 -31.22 -1.20 -6.32
N PRO A 433 -30.76 -2.45 -6.55
CA PRO A 433 -31.58 -3.62 -6.32
C PRO A 433 -31.80 -3.89 -4.82
N GLU A 434 -32.84 -4.63 -4.46
CA GLU A 434 -33.24 -4.85 -3.05
C GLU A 434 -32.14 -5.48 -2.18
N GLN A 435 -31.24 -6.26 -2.79
CA GLN A 435 -30.14 -6.95 -2.11
C GLN A 435 -28.95 -6.03 -1.80
N ALA A 436 -28.90 -4.83 -2.40
CA ALA A 436 -27.84 -3.86 -2.13
C ALA A 436 -27.91 -3.30 -0.69
N ARG A 437 -29.11 -3.27 -0.10
CA ARG A 437 -29.37 -2.75 1.25
C ARG A 437 -29.89 -3.85 2.16
N LEU A 438 -29.05 -4.23 3.12
CA LEU A 438 -29.47 -5.06 4.26
C LEU A 438 -30.35 -4.25 5.23
N PHE A 439 -29.99 -3.00 5.44
CA PHE A 439 -30.73 -2.02 6.24
C PHE A 439 -30.81 -0.70 5.47
N ASP A 440 -31.92 0.02 5.64
CA ASP A 440 -32.19 1.28 4.96
C ASP A 440 -31.77 2.51 5.81
N ASP A 441 -31.03 2.31 6.89
CA ASP A 441 -30.59 3.39 7.79
C ASP A 441 -29.81 4.50 7.06
N GLY A 442 -28.95 4.12 6.11
CA GLY A 442 -28.19 5.06 5.28
C GLY A 442 -29.10 5.89 4.38
N LEU A 443 -30.12 5.24 3.80
CA LEU A 443 -31.12 5.88 2.97
C LEU A 443 -32.04 6.79 3.79
N TYR A 444 -32.44 6.37 5.00
CA TYR A 444 -33.18 7.20 5.94
C TYR A 444 -32.39 8.46 6.30
N ARG A 445 -31.08 8.34 6.59
CA ARG A 445 -30.22 9.50 6.85
C ARG A 445 -30.21 10.47 5.67
N ALA A 446 -30.12 9.96 4.44
CA ALA A 446 -30.18 10.80 3.24
C ALA A 446 -31.54 11.50 3.10
N VAL A 447 -32.64 10.80 3.36
CA VAL A 447 -34.01 11.38 3.37
C VAL A 447 -34.13 12.47 4.44
N ASP A 448 -33.68 12.23 5.67
CA ASP A 448 -33.74 13.22 6.75
C ASP A 448 -32.92 14.48 6.41
N VAL A 449 -31.70 14.30 5.87
CA VAL A 449 -30.86 15.43 5.41
C VAL A 449 -31.57 16.18 4.28
N TYR A 450 -32.17 15.49 3.31
CA TYR A 450 -32.88 16.13 2.21
C TYR A 450 -34.06 16.98 2.71
N LEU A 451 -34.91 16.41 3.56
CA LEU A 451 -36.05 17.12 4.15
C LEU A 451 -35.63 18.28 5.07
N LYS A 452 -34.45 18.18 5.69
CA LYS A 452 -33.87 19.26 6.49
C LYS A 452 -33.46 20.45 5.64
N GLU A 453 -32.76 20.20 4.54
CA GLU A 453 -32.20 21.26 3.69
C GLU A 453 -33.22 21.78 2.65
N HIS A 454 -34.35 21.09 2.45
CA HIS A 454 -35.44 21.47 1.55
C HIS A 454 -36.80 21.62 2.26
N PRO A 455 -36.95 22.58 3.21
CA PRO A 455 -38.18 22.78 3.96
C PRO A 455 -39.38 23.26 3.13
N TRP A 456 -39.17 23.69 1.88
CA TRP A 456 -40.21 24.21 0.97
C TRP A 456 -40.94 23.14 0.16
N ILE A 457 -40.58 21.86 0.31
CA ILE A 457 -41.18 20.73 -0.42
C ILE A 457 -42.62 20.48 0.02
N GLU A 458 -43.51 20.23 -0.94
CA GLU A 458 -44.93 19.95 -0.70
C GLU A 458 -45.15 18.60 0.01
N GLU A 459 -46.27 18.44 0.74
CA GLU A 459 -46.56 17.21 1.47
C GLU A 459 -46.57 15.96 0.57
N ALA A 460 -47.11 16.08 -0.65
CA ALA A 460 -47.16 14.98 -1.61
C ALA A 460 -45.77 14.52 -2.07
N GLU A 461 -44.87 15.48 -2.30
CA GLU A 461 -43.46 15.19 -2.62
C GLU A 461 -42.74 14.61 -1.41
N ARG A 462 -43.03 15.09 -0.20
CA ARG A 462 -42.49 14.54 1.04
C ARG A 462 -42.88 13.07 1.24
N GLU A 463 -44.13 12.72 0.95
CA GLU A 463 -44.58 11.33 0.92
C GLU A 463 -43.84 10.51 -0.14
N LYS A 464 -43.63 11.06 -1.34
CA LYS A 464 -42.88 10.40 -2.42
C LYS A 464 -41.44 10.12 -2.03
N ILE A 465 -40.74 11.11 -1.46
CA ILE A 465 -39.35 10.99 -0.98
C ILE A 465 -39.26 9.98 0.16
N CYS A 466 -40.16 10.04 1.14
CA CYS A 466 -40.17 9.06 2.24
C CYS A 466 -40.55 7.66 1.78
N GLY A 467 -41.24 7.51 0.64
CA GLY A 467 -41.62 6.23 0.07
C GLY A 467 -40.47 5.41 -0.50
N VAL A 468 -39.27 5.99 -0.66
CA VAL A 468 -38.10 5.28 -1.18
C VAL A 468 -37.45 4.34 -0.15
N MET A 469 -37.70 4.56 1.14
CA MET A 469 -37.17 3.72 2.22
C MET A 469 -38.19 2.65 2.65
N ASP A 470 -37.71 1.42 2.85
CA ASP A 470 -38.50 0.35 3.46
C ASP A 470 -38.35 0.42 4.99
N CYS A 471 -39.39 0.92 5.66
CA CYS A 471 -39.42 1.03 7.13
C CYS A 471 -39.22 -0.32 7.85
N ARG A 472 -39.41 -1.47 7.17
CA ARG A 472 -39.13 -2.82 7.72
C ARG A 472 -37.64 -3.11 7.82
N LYS A 473 -36.84 -2.47 6.98
CA LYS A 473 -35.38 -2.61 6.92
C LYS A 473 -34.65 -1.58 7.78
N LEU A 474 -35.35 -0.76 8.55
CA LEU A 474 -34.73 0.13 9.52
C LEU A 474 -34.31 -0.64 10.77
N THR A 475 -33.14 -0.31 11.31
CA THR A 475 -32.72 -0.80 12.62
C THR A 475 -33.55 -0.17 13.74
N LEU A 476 -33.54 -0.77 14.93
CA LEU A 476 -34.28 -0.23 16.08
C LEU A 476 -33.86 1.21 16.40
N GLU A 477 -32.56 1.52 16.31
CA GLU A 477 -32.03 2.88 16.52
C GLU A 477 -32.57 3.86 15.47
N ALA A 478 -32.51 3.48 14.19
CA ALA A 478 -33.06 4.30 13.11
C ALA A 478 -34.58 4.50 13.25
N CYS A 479 -35.32 3.45 13.65
CA CYS A 479 -36.75 3.54 13.94
C CYS A 479 -37.05 4.53 15.07
N THR A 480 -36.31 4.47 16.18
CA THR A 480 -36.52 5.41 17.30
C THR A 480 -36.23 6.86 16.89
N HIS A 481 -35.20 7.09 16.07
CA HIS A 481 -34.91 8.43 15.54
C HIS A 481 -36.00 8.91 14.58
N ALA A 482 -36.44 8.04 13.66
CA ALA A 482 -37.51 8.35 12.71
C ALA A 482 -38.87 8.58 13.39
N ALA A 483 -39.18 7.85 14.46
CA ALA A 483 -40.40 8.06 15.26
C ALA A 483 -40.44 9.44 15.94
N GLN A 484 -39.27 10.01 16.23
CA GLN A 484 -39.12 11.34 16.85
C GLN A 484 -38.89 12.46 15.82
N ASN A 485 -38.84 12.13 14.52
CA ASN A 485 -38.54 13.08 13.48
C ASN A 485 -39.80 13.81 13.00
N ASP A 486 -39.97 15.05 13.47
CA ASP A 486 -41.10 15.91 13.12
C ASP A 486 -41.17 16.29 11.62
N ARG A 487 -40.11 16.05 10.85
CA ARG A 487 -40.08 16.33 9.41
C ARG A 487 -40.74 15.23 8.58
N LEU A 488 -40.90 14.03 9.11
CA LEU A 488 -41.49 12.93 8.36
C LEU A 488 -43.02 13.07 8.27
N PRO A 489 -43.63 12.66 7.14
CA PRO A 489 -45.08 12.66 7.00
C PRO A 489 -45.69 11.65 7.99
N LEU A 490 -46.87 11.97 8.53
CA LEU A 490 -47.55 11.14 9.54
C LEU A 490 -47.67 9.67 9.13
N ARG A 491 -47.91 9.41 7.84
CA ARG A 491 -47.99 8.05 7.29
C ARG A 491 -46.70 7.27 7.48
N ALA A 492 -45.54 7.89 7.25
CA ALA A 492 -44.24 7.26 7.46
C ALA A 492 -43.97 7.02 8.95
N VAL A 493 -44.26 8.01 9.80
CA VAL A 493 -44.09 7.91 11.27
C VAL A 493 -44.91 6.74 11.83
N VAL A 494 -46.18 6.59 11.41
CA VAL A 494 -47.03 5.46 11.84
C VAL A 494 -46.47 4.11 11.40
N GLN A 495 -45.92 4.02 10.18
CA GLN A 495 -45.28 2.79 9.70
C GLN A 495 -44.03 2.46 10.52
N VAL A 496 -43.18 3.45 10.79
CA VAL A 496 -41.98 3.29 11.63
C VAL A 496 -42.36 2.81 13.03
N LEU A 497 -43.32 3.49 13.70
CA LEU A 497 -43.78 3.10 15.04
C LEU A 497 -44.35 1.68 15.08
N PHE A 498 -45.09 1.27 14.04
CA PHE A 498 -45.61 -0.09 13.94
C PHE A 498 -44.48 -1.12 13.88
N PHE A 499 -43.45 -0.89 13.06
CA PHE A 499 -42.32 -1.81 12.93
C PHE A 499 -41.39 -1.77 14.15
N GLU A 500 -41.22 -0.61 14.77
CA GLU A 500 -40.51 -0.48 16.06
C GLU A 500 -41.18 -1.36 17.12
N GLN A 501 -42.50 -1.25 17.28
CA GLN A 501 -43.27 -2.11 18.20
C GLN A 501 -43.15 -3.59 17.84
N LEU A 502 -43.16 -3.93 16.55
CA LEU A 502 -43.01 -5.31 16.09
C LEU A 502 -41.61 -5.85 16.42
N GLN A 503 -40.55 -5.08 16.16
CA GLN A 503 -39.17 -5.46 16.47
C GLN A 503 -38.95 -5.59 17.98
N LEU A 504 -39.48 -4.67 18.78
CA LEU A 504 -39.46 -4.75 20.25
C LEU A 504 -40.18 -6.02 20.75
N ARG A 505 -41.36 -6.34 20.21
CA ARG A 505 -42.08 -7.58 20.55
C ARG A 505 -41.29 -8.83 20.17
N HIS A 506 -40.65 -8.85 19.00
CA HIS A 506 -39.81 -9.98 18.60
C HIS A 506 -38.56 -10.12 19.46
N ALA A 507 -37.93 -9.01 19.86
CA ALA A 507 -36.80 -9.01 20.78
C ALA A 507 -37.20 -9.51 22.17
N ILE A 508 -38.36 -9.07 22.70
CA ILE A 508 -38.91 -9.53 23.98
C ILE A 508 -39.29 -11.01 23.90
N ALA A 509 -40.01 -11.44 22.86
CA ALA A 509 -40.38 -12.83 22.66
C ALA A 509 -39.16 -13.73 22.47
N GLY A 510 -38.14 -13.27 21.73
CA GLY A 510 -36.87 -13.97 21.57
C GLY A 510 -36.08 -14.08 22.88
N ALA A 511 -36.13 -13.06 23.73
CA ALA A 511 -35.53 -13.09 25.07
C ALA A 511 -36.29 -14.03 26.03
N LEU A 512 -37.62 -14.05 25.96
CA LEU A 512 -38.47 -14.96 26.76
C LEU A 512 -38.30 -16.42 26.34
N LEU A 513 -38.31 -16.71 25.03
CA LEU A 513 -38.06 -18.06 24.51
C LEU A 513 -36.63 -18.55 24.77
N ALA A 514 -35.66 -17.64 24.90
CA ALA A 514 -34.30 -17.97 25.33
C ALA A 514 -34.19 -18.20 26.85
N ALA A 515 -35.15 -17.70 27.64
CA ALA A 515 -35.21 -17.89 29.10
C ALA A 515 -36.00 -19.15 29.50
N ASP A 516 -36.93 -19.62 28.65
CA ASP A 516 -37.83 -20.75 28.92
C ASP A 516 -37.35 -22.11 28.38
N LEU A 517 -36.13 -22.22 27.85
CA LEU A 517 -35.55 -23.51 27.46
C LEU A 517 -34.78 -24.13 28.64
N PRO A 518 -35.23 -25.27 29.21
CA PRO A 518 -34.38 -26.06 30.08
C PRO A 518 -33.22 -26.60 29.23
N GLU A 519 -31.99 -26.44 29.71
CA GLU A 519 -30.87 -27.25 29.25
C GLU A 519 -31.17 -28.71 29.63
N ASP A 520 -31.83 -29.48 28.77
CA ASP A 520 -31.70 -30.94 28.67
C ASP A 520 -32.61 -31.51 27.57
N GLY A 521 -32.03 -32.31 26.66
CA GLY A 521 -32.74 -33.28 25.81
C GLY A 521 -32.61 -33.09 24.30
N GLU A 522 -31.74 -33.87 23.67
CA GLU A 522 -31.84 -34.25 22.25
C GLU A 522 -33.09 -35.13 22.06
N ASP A 523 -33.98 -34.80 21.12
CA ASP A 523 -34.43 -35.68 20.03
C ASP A 523 -35.58 -35.10 19.17
N ASP A 524 -35.42 -35.32 17.87
CA ASP A 524 -36.28 -35.20 16.68
C ASP A 524 -37.76 -34.74 16.77
N ALA A 525 -38.11 -33.76 15.93
CA ALA A 525 -39.31 -33.78 15.07
C ALA A 525 -39.25 -32.74 13.93
N GLU A 526 -39.38 -33.23 12.70
CA GLU A 526 -39.55 -32.47 11.44
C GLU A 526 -40.80 -31.57 11.40
N ALA A 527 -40.68 -30.38 10.78
CA ALA A 527 -41.38 -30.00 9.54
C ALA A 527 -41.38 -28.46 9.32
N GLY A 528 -40.90 -28.02 8.15
CA GLY A 528 -41.28 -26.73 7.55
C GLY A 528 -40.18 -25.66 7.44
N ALA A 529 -39.52 -25.62 6.28
CA ALA A 529 -38.82 -24.49 5.67
C ALA A 529 -37.76 -23.74 6.50
N ARG A 530 -36.49 -24.17 6.40
CA ARG A 530 -35.31 -23.38 6.80
C ARG A 530 -34.52 -22.89 5.59
N VAL A 531 -34.46 -21.56 5.45
CA VAL A 531 -33.36 -20.86 4.76
C VAL A 531 -32.10 -21.01 5.61
N PRO A 532 -30.97 -21.52 5.09
CA PRO A 532 -29.75 -21.66 5.88
C PRO A 532 -29.09 -20.29 6.10
N GLY A 533 -28.57 -20.04 7.31
CA GLY A 533 -27.56 -18.99 7.56
C GLY A 533 -28.01 -17.73 8.32
N ARG A 534 -29.28 -17.30 8.25
CA ARG A 534 -29.68 -15.99 8.80
C ARG A 534 -29.98 -15.97 10.32
N SER A 535 -30.21 -17.13 10.92
CA SER A 535 -30.85 -17.23 12.26
C SER A 535 -29.86 -17.36 13.43
N GLY A 536 -28.65 -17.90 13.22
CA GLY A 536 -27.64 -18.10 14.27
C GLY A 536 -26.90 -16.81 14.63
N ALA A 537 -26.27 -16.19 13.64
CA ALA A 537 -25.47 -14.97 13.82
C ALA A 537 -26.29 -13.77 14.32
N TRP A 538 -27.56 -13.65 13.90
CA TRP A 538 -28.46 -12.60 14.39
C TRP A 538 -28.86 -12.83 15.85
N ARG A 539 -29.13 -14.09 16.26
CA ARG A 539 -29.36 -14.42 17.68
C ARG A 539 -28.14 -14.16 18.55
N ASP A 540 -26.94 -14.44 18.05
CA ASP A 540 -25.69 -14.18 18.77
C ASP A 540 -25.40 -12.67 18.90
N ALA A 541 -25.66 -11.89 17.85
CA ALA A 541 -25.54 -10.43 17.88
C ALA A 541 -26.59 -9.77 18.79
N VAL A 542 -27.84 -10.27 18.80
CA VAL A 542 -28.90 -9.78 19.70
C VAL A 542 -28.56 -10.10 21.16
N ARG A 543 -28.03 -11.30 21.46
CA ARG A 543 -27.55 -11.64 22.80
C ARG A 543 -26.38 -10.77 23.26
N GLN A 544 -25.43 -10.48 22.37
CA GLN A 544 -24.32 -9.58 22.69
C GLN A 544 -24.79 -8.14 22.94
N ASN A 545 -25.72 -7.61 22.15
CA ASN A 545 -26.30 -6.29 22.38
C ASN A 545 -27.14 -6.21 23.65
N GLN A 546 -27.89 -7.27 23.98
CA GLN A 546 -28.64 -7.35 25.25
C GLN A 546 -27.68 -7.34 26.45
N LYS A 547 -26.56 -8.06 26.35
CA LYS A 547 -25.51 -8.09 27.38
C LYS A 547 -24.87 -6.71 27.56
N LEU A 548 -24.54 -6.02 26.47
CA LEU A 548 -23.99 -4.67 26.52
C LEU A 548 -24.96 -3.64 27.13
N ARG A 549 -26.28 -3.79 26.91
CA ARG A 549 -27.29 -2.94 27.57
C ARG A 549 -27.33 -3.16 29.08
N VAL A 550 -27.32 -4.42 29.53
CA VAL A 550 -27.30 -4.75 30.97
C VAL A 550 -26.00 -4.26 31.60
N ASP A 551 -24.86 -4.42 30.92
CA ASP A 551 -23.57 -3.93 31.40
C ASP A 551 -23.53 -2.39 31.47
N MET A 552 -24.17 -1.69 30.52
CA MET A 552 -24.27 -0.23 30.53
C MET A 552 -25.20 0.29 31.63
N ASP A 553 -26.31 -0.42 31.91
CA ASP A 553 -27.21 -0.10 33.02
C ASP A 553 -26.54 -0.37 34.39
N ASP A 554 -25.73 -1.43 34.52
CA ASP A 554 -24.90 -1.67 35.73
C ASP A 554 -23.81 -0.60 35.88
N MET A 555 -23.17 -0.19 34.78
CA MET A 555 -22.18 0.89 34.80
C MET A 555 -22.80 2.24 35.16
N LYS A 556 -24.04 2.49 34.72
CA LYS A 556 -24.81 3.68 35.09
C LYS A 556 -25.20 3.66 36.57
N ALA A 557 -25.63 2.51 37.11
CA ALA A 557 -25.92 2.36 38.53
C ALA A 557 -24.67 2.58 39.40
N ARG A 558 -23.52 2.05 38.98
CA ARG A 558 -22.22 2.29 39.65
C ARG A 558 -21.78 3.74 39.56
N MET A 559 -22.05 4.42 38.44
CA MET A 559 -21.78 5.85 38.29
C MET A 559 -22.63 6.69 39.26
N GLU A 560 -23.91 6.36 39.41
CA GLU A 560 -24.80 7.02 40.38
C GLU A 560 -24.39 6.72 41.84
N GLU A 561 -23.85 5.52 42.12
CA GLU A 561 -23.23 5.14 43.40
C GLU A 561 -22.00 6.01 43.71
N LEU A 562 -21.06 6.08 42.76
CA LEU A 562 -19.85 6.90 42.87
C LEU A 562 -20.16 8.39 42.99
N GLU A 563 -21.20 8.88 42.31
CA GLU A 563 -21.65 10.26 42.43
C GLU A 563 -22.26 10.54 43.81
N ARG A 564 -22.99 9.58 44.39
CA ARG A 564 -23.47 9.65 45.78
C ARG A 564 -22.32 9.64 46.78
N GLU A 565 -21.31 8.78 46.58
CA GLU A 565 -20.12 8.71 47.42
C GLU A 565 -19.26 9.99 47.33
N CYS A 566 -19.08 10.54 46.13
CA CYS A 566 -18.40 11.83 45.94
C CYS A 566 -19.15 12.98 46.63
N ASN A 567 -20.49 12.97 46.58
CA ASN A 567 -21.32 13.94 47.28
C ASN A 567 -21.33 13.72 48.81
N ALA A 568 -21.16 12.49 49.28
CA ALA A 568 -20.97 12.19 50.71
C ALA A 568 -19.60 12.64 51.20
N MET A 569 -18.54 12.38 50.43
CA MET A 569 -17.17 12.85 50.69
C MET A 569 -17.11 14.38 50.72
N LYS A 570 -17.78 15.05 49.79
CA LYS A 570 -17.88 16.50 49.74
C LYS A 570 -18.57 17.07 50.98
N ARG A 571 -19.68 16.45 51.42
CA ARG A 571 -20.36 16.81 52.68
C ARG A 571 -19.49 16.57 53.91
N ALA A 572 -18.73 15.48 53.95
CA ALA A 572 -17.79 15.20 55.04
C ALA A 572 -16.62 16.21 55.09
N ILE A 573 -16.17 16.72 53.94
CA ILE A 573 -15.17 17.79 53.85
C ILE A 573 -15.77 19.14 54.32
N ASP A 574 -17.02 19.43 53.94
CA ASP A 574 -17.73 20.62 54.40
C ASP A 574 -18.00 20.58 55.93
N GLU A 575 -18.30 19.40 56.48
CA GLU A 575 -18.44 19.17 57.93
C GLU A 575 -17.10 19.22 58.67
N ALA A 576 -16.01 18.72 58.08
CA ALA A 576 -14.65 18.82 58.62
C ALA A 576 -14.06 20.25 58.52
N GLY A 577 -14.60 21.10 57.63
CA GLY A 577 -14.26 22.52 57.51
C GLY A 577 -14.92 23.43 58.56
N GLY A 578 -15.85 22.89 59.37
CA GLY A 578 -16.61 23.63 60.36
C GLY A 578 -15.88 23.90 61.68
N ARG A 579 -14.76 24.63 61.68
CA ARG A 579 -14.20 25.31 62.87
C ARG A 579 -13.15 26.38 62.55
N ARG A 580 -13.62 27.57 62.13
CA ARG A 580 -13.20 28.90 62.64
C ARG A 580 -13.79 30.03 61.79
N ASP A 581 -14.86 30.59 62.34
CA ASP A 581 -15.10 32.01 62.60
C ASP A 581 -14.77 33.08 61.54
N GLY A 582 -15.80 33.87 61.19
CA GLY A 582 -15.61 35.30 60.92
C GLY A 582 -15.97 35.84 59.53
N GLY A 583 -17.27 36.03 59.27
CA GLY A 583 -17.77 37.31 58.78
C GLY A 583 -18.00 37.53 57.28
N GLY A 584 -19.28 37.78 56.94
CA GLY A 584 -19.67 38.84 56.02
C GLY A 584 -19.77 38.48 54.53
N GLY A 585 -20.98 38.18 54.07
CA GLY A 585 -21.29 38.18 52.64
C GLY A 585 -21.27 39.58 52.04
N TRP A 586 -20.98 39.68 50.73
CA TRP A 586 -21.64 40.57 49.77
C TRP A 586 -21.23 40.24 48.31
N ARG A 587 -22.27 40.03 47.48
CA ARG A 587 -22.47 40.47 46.09
C ARG A 587 -21.62 39.92 44.92
N LYS A 588 -22.38 39.29 44.01
CA LYS A 588 -22.23 39.06 42.56
C LYS A 588 -21.38 40.12 41.80
N LYS A 589 -20.62 39.66 40.79
CA LYS A 589 -20.91 39.81 39.33
C LYS A 589 -19.62 39.96 38.47
N PHE A 590 -19.32 38.92 37.67
CA PHE A 590 -18.56 38.84 36.40
C PHE A 590 -17.07 39.22 36.32
N GLY A 591 -16.30 38.38 35.58
CA GLY A 591 -15.21 38.82 34.71
C GLY A 591 -13.94 37.97 34.72
N CYS A 592 -13.75 37.12 33.71
CA CYS A 592 -12.45 36.50 33.39
C CYS A 592 -11.38 37.57 33.07
N LYS A 593 -10.14 37.39 33.55
CA LYS A 593 -8.88 37.65 32.80
C LYS A 593 -7.62 37.22 33.59
N PHE A 594 -6.67 36.68 32.83
CA PHE A 594 -5.31 36.20 33.14
C PHE A 594 -4.39 37.18 33.90
N ARG A 595 -3.40 36.66 34.66
CA ARG A 595 -1.94 36.72 34.36
C ARG A 595 -1.03 36.13 35.48
N ALA A 596 -0.07 35.30 35.05
CA ALA A 596 1.39 35.37 35.30
C ALA A 596 1.99 35.63 36.72
N GLN A 597 2.69 34.59 37.21
CA GLN A 597 4.15 34.54 37.45
C GLN A 597 4.82 35.18 38.70
N VAL A 598 5.69 34.33 39.31
CA VAL A 598 6.96 34.52 40.06
C VAL A 598 7.00 35.27 41.41
N CYS A 599 7.64 34.62 42.39
CA CYS A 599 8.88 35.02 43.11
C CYS A 599 8.82 34.57 44.57
N ASP A 600 9.70 33.71 45.09
CA ASP A 600 11.17 33.80 45.30
C ASP A 600 11.44 34.08 46.79
N SER A 601 12.25 33.27 47.47
CA SER A 601 13.15 33.72 48.55
C SER A 601 13.97 32.57 49.17
N HIS A 602 15.22 32.56 48.75
CA HIS A 602 16.48 32.06 49.30
C HIS A 602 16.69 32.14 50.82
N VAL A 603 17.46 31.19 51.38
CA VAL A 603 18.61 31.32 52.34
C VAL A 603 19.39 29.99 52.23
N GLY A 604 20.70 29.81 52.14
CA GLY A 604 21.91 30.54 52.57
C GLY A 604 22.84 29.50 53.26
N ALA A 605 24.12 29.48 52.90
CA ALA A 605 25.05 28.34 52.96
C ALA A 605 25.88 28.14 54.26
N ALA A 606 26.71 27.08 54.26
CA ALA A 606 27.93 26.75 55.07
C ALA A 606 27.73 25.84 56.31
N ARG A 607 28.61 24.89 56.70
CA ARG A 607 29.84 24.24 56.17
C ARG A 607 30.28 23.14 57.17
N ALA A 608 31.03 22.13 56.68
CA ALA A 608 31.87 21.12 57.38
C ALA A 608 31.12 19.98 58.11
N THR A 609 31.54 18.71 58.09
CA THR A 609 32.91 18.16 58.20
C THR A 609 32.92 16.68 57.77
N LEU A 610 33.97 16.22 57.07
CA LEU A 610 34.43 14.81 57.04
C LEU A 610 35.71 14.73 57.88
N PRO A 611 35.95 13.63 58.62
CA PRO A 611 37.06 12.71 58.29
C PRO A 611 36.68 11.22 58.49
N ASP A 612 37.05 10.32 57.58
CA ASP A 612 38.24 9.44 57.56
C ASP A 612 38.32 8.37 58.67
N GLN A 613 38.45 7.09 58.28
CA GLN A 613 39.62 6.21 58.51
C GLN A 613 39.30 4.73 58.19
N ILE A 614 39.92 4.07 57.18
CA ILE A 614 41.27 3.44 57.07
C ILE A 614 41.22 1.92 57.40
N CYS A 615 41.31 1.05 56.38
CA CYS A 615 42.46 0.18 55.95
C CYS A 615 42.46 -1.21 56.65
N LEU A 616 42.82 -2.37 56.06
CA LEU A 616 43.96 -2.81 55.22
C LEU A 616 43.53 -4.13 54.48
N ALA A 617 43.69 -4.29 53.16
CA ALA A 617 44.81 -4.92 52.41
C ALA A 617 44.72 -6.48 52.25
N PRO A 618 45.53 -7.18 51.41
CA PRO A 618 45.26 -7.42 49.96
C PRO A 618 45.62 -8.85 49.40
N THR A 619 45.40 -9.05 48.07
CA THR A 619 46.13 -9.96 47.11
C THR A 619 46.08 -11.50 47.32
N GLN A 620 46.01 -12.42 46.34
CA GLN A 620 46.54 -12.64 44.97
C GLN A 620 45.67 -13.78 44.33
N GLN A 621 45.48 -14.01 43.03
CA GLN A 621 46.46 -14.45 42.01
C GLN A 621 45.82 -14.56 40.59
N LEU A 622 46.69 -14.43 39.58
CA LEU A 622 46.62 -14.39 38.09
C LEU A 622 46.29 -15.76 37.40
N PRO A 623 46.36 -15.96 36.04
CA PRO A 623 46.89 -15.10 34.96
C PRO A 623 46.14 -15.01 33.59
N ARG A 624 46.61 -14.04 32.78
CA ARG A 624 46.52 -13.92 31.30
C ARG A 624 47.67 -14.68 30.60
N VAL A 625 47.45 -15.21 29.38
CA VAL A 625 48.43 -15.23 28.25
C VAL A 625 47.69 -15.31 26.88
N LEU A 626 48.06 -14.43 25.93
CA LEU A 626 47.90 -14.44 24.44
C LEU A 626 49.31 -14.78 23.84
N PRO A 627 49.61 -15.08 22.53
CA PRO A 627 49.11 -14.39 21.30
C PRO A 627 49.25 -15.08 19.89
N ARG A 628 48.70 -14.42 18.85
CA ARG A 628 49.11 -14.18 17.41
C ARG A 628 49.77 -15.21 16.44
N LYS A 629 49.29 -15.10 15.17
CA LYS A 629 49.92 -15.19 13.80
C LYS A 629 50.09 -16.57 13.11
N LEU A 630 49.56 -16.75 11.89
CA LEU A 630 50.28 -16.64 10.60
C LEU A 630 49.41 -17.04 9.37
N HIS A 631 49.81 -16.53 8.20
CA HIS A 631 49.20 -16.66 6.87
C HIS A 631 49.49 -18.00 6.16
N HIS A 632 48.64 -18.27 5.14
CA HIS A 632 48.93 -18.79 3.78
C HIS A 632 48.57 -20.23 3.35
N THR A 633 47.80 -20.26 2.23
CA THR A 633 47.81 -21.16 1.04
C THR A 633 47.44 -22.64 1.31
N ARG A 634 46.59 -23.34 0.54
CA ARG A 634 46.50 -23.49 -0.91
C ARG A 634 45.38 -24.50 -1.23
N GLU A 635 44.87 -24.42 -2.46
CA GLU A 635 44.09 -25.38 -3.25
C GLU A 635 44.03 -26.85 -2.77
N SER A 636 42.85 -27.47 -2.84
CA SER A 636 42.53 -28.52 -3.84
C SER A 636 41.19 -29.22 -3.54
N ASP A 637 40.18 -28.96 -4.37
CA ASP A 637 39.19 -29.99 -4.72
C ASP A 637 39.92 -31.09 -5.52
N PRO A 638 39.55 -32.39 -5.46
CA PRO A 638 38.34 -32.80 -6.16
C PRO A 638 37.62 -34.10 -5.69
N LYS A 639 36.40 -34.27 -6.25
CA LYS A 639 35.65 -35.51 -6.56
C LYS A 639 34.47 -35.89 -5.65
N LYS A 640 33.29 -35.49 -6.15
CA LYS A 640 31.99 -36.19 -6.18
C LYS A 640 32.01 -37.65 -5.69
N GLN A 641 31.19 -37.92 -4.67
CA GLN A 641 30.39 -39.14 -4.59
C GLN A 641 28.95 -38.76 -4.21
N PRO A 642 27.93 -39.21 -4.97
CA PRO A 642 26.54 -38.96 -4.62
C PRO A 642 26.17 -39.79 -3.39
N VAL A 643 25.58 -39.14 -2.38
CA VAL A 643 25.13 -39.81 -1.15
C VAL A 643 24.02 -40.80 -1.53
N ASN A 644 24.31 -42.08 -1.31
CA ASN A 644 23.41 -43.18 -1.63
C ASN A 644 22.20 -43.15 -0.67
N LEU A 645 21.01 -42.87 -1.19
CA LEU A 645 19.76 -42.77 -0.43
C LEU A 645 19.46 -44.02 0.42
N ALA A 646 19.95 -45.20 0.00
CA ALA A 646 19.81 -46.44 0.75
C ALA A 646 20.66 -46.46 2.04
N GLN A 647 21.72 -45.66 2.11
CA GLN A 647 22.60 -45.55 3.27
C GLN A 647 22.04 -44.58 4.31
N ILE A 648 21.35 -43.51 3.87
CA ILE A 648 20.56 -42.63 4.75
C ILE A 648 19.37 -43.40 5.34
N LEU A 649 18.65 -44.19 4.53
CA LEU A 649 17.54 -45.01 5.01
C LEU A 649 18.01 -46.08 6.00
N LYS A 650 19.18 -46.69 5.79
CA LYS A 650 19.79 -47.61 6.78
C LYS A 650 20.22 -46.92 8.07
N ILE A 651 20.69 -45.68 8.01
CA ILE A 651 21.02 -44.90 9.21
C ILE A 651 19.75 -44.54 9.98
N LEU A 652 18.69 -44.11 9.30
CA LEU A 652 17.38 -43.84 9.93
C LEU A 652 16.75 -45.11 10.55
N GLN A 653 16.90 -46.26 9.88
CA GLN A 653 16.41 -47.54 10.38
C GLN A 653 17.27 -48.10 11.53
N ASN A 654 18.58 -47.78 11.56
CA ASN A 654 19.45 -48.10 12.69
C ASN A 654 19.23 -47.16 13.90
N PHE A 655 18.84 -45.90 13.68
CA PHE A 655 18.42 -44.99 14.77
C PHE A 655 17.09 -45.42 15.40
N GLN A 656 16.18 -46.04 14.63
CA GLN A 656 14.97 -46.66 15.20
C GLN A 656 15.25 -47.94 16.00
N ASN A 657 16.39 -48.62 15.76
CA ASN A 657 16.76 -49.88 16.41
C ASN A 657 17.78 -49.73 17.56
N LEU A 658 18.21 -48.49 17.89
CA LEU A 658 19.13 -48.19 18.99
C LEU A 658 18.47 -47.43 20.16
N ALA A 659 17.15 -47.20 20.11
CA ALA A 659 16.40 -46.89 21.32
C ALA A 659 16.18 -48.22 22.09
N PRO A 660 16.68 -48.37 23.33
CA PRO A 660 16.32 -49.53 24.13
C PRO A 660 14.80 -49.60 24.24
N LYS A 661 14.24 -50.81 24.10
CA LYS A 661 12.89 -51.13 24.57
C LYS A 661 12.86 -50.86 26.07
N ALA A 662 12.61 -49.61 26.44
CA ALA A 662 12.09 -49.29 27.74
C ALA A 662 10.64 -49.77 27.72
N GLU A 663 10.41 -50.90 28.38
CA GLU A 663 9.14 -51.10 29.08
C GLU A 663 8.76 -49.78 29.74
N PRO A 664 7.48 -49.37 29.73
CA PRO A 664 7.08 -48.20 30.47
C PRO A 664 7.40 -48.51 31.94
N ILE A 665 8.50 -47.94 32.43
CA ILE A 665 8.68 -47.74 33.85
C ILE A 665 7.51 -46.82 34.19
N GLU A 666 6.42 -47.41 34.68
CA GLU A 666 5.47 -46.75 35.58
C GLU A 666 6.31 -46.27 36.77
N SER A 667 7.01 -45.15 36.57
CA SER A 667 7.45 -44.33 37.69
C SER A 667 6.17 -43.73 38.23
N SER A 668 5.61 -44.44 39.19
CA SER A 668 4.73 -43.93 40.23
C SER A 668 5.38 -42.70 40.86
N SER A 669 5.27 -41.57 40.18
CA SER A 669 5.53 -40.25 40.72
C SER A 669 4.17 -39.58 40.89
N ASN A 670 3.42 -40.05 41.90
CA ASN A 670 2.37 -39.26 42.54
C ASN A 670 3.02 -38.13 43.37
N GLN A 671 3.95 -37.37 42.78
CA GLN A 671 4.52 -36.19 43.40
C GLN A 671 3.50 -35.06 43.28
N ALA A 672 3.24 -34.40 44.41
CA ALA A 672 2.42 -33.19 44.47
C ALA A 672 2.97 -32.15 43.47
N LEU A 673 2.09 -31.59 42.64
CA LEU A 673 2.43 -30.54 41.70
C LEU A 673 2.07 -29.22 42.40
N ASN A 674 3.03 -28.35 42.64
CA ASN A 674 2.79 -27.04 43.25
C ASN A 674 3.55 -25.96 42.49
N LEU A 675 2.79 -25.13 41.77
CA LEU A 675 3.25 -23.99 40.99
C LEU A 675 3.32 -22.78 41.92
N ALA A 676 4.41 -22.00 41.79
CA ALA A 676 4.55 -20.75 42.52
C ALA A 676 3.46 -19.72 42.17
N GLU A 677 2.87 -19.83 40.97
CA GLU A 677 1.73 -19.02 40.53
C GLU A 677 0.45 -19.84 40.72
N LYS A 678 -0.47 -19.37 41.55
CA LYS A 678 -1.80 -19.99 41.71
C LYS A 678 -2.80 -19.37 40.76
N LEU A 679 -3.81 -20.16 40.35
CA LEU A 679 -4.92 -19.66 39.55
C LEU A 679 -5.72 -18.60 40.32
N ASN A 680 -5.82 -17.40 39.75
CA ASN A 680 -6.71 -16.31 40.13
C ASN A 680 -7.18 -15.53 38.89
N ASP A 681 -8.10 -14.59 39.07
CA ASP A 681 -8.77 -13.81 38.01
C ASP A 681 -7.80 -13.09 37.06
N LYS A 682 -6.56 -12.82 37.49
CA LYS A 682 -5.56 -12.06 36.75
C LYS A 682 -4.37 -12.92 36.27
N SER A 683 -4.19 -14.13 36.80
CA SER A 683 -3.01 -14.97 36.57
C SER A 683 -3.24 -16.11 35.56
N TYR A 684 -4.47 -16.31 35.07
CA TYR A 684 -4.84 -17.46 34.21
C TYR A 684 -3.90 -17.67 33.03
N ALA A 685 -3.52 -16.63 32.28
CA ALA A 685 -2.70 -16.78 31.08
C ALA A 685 -1.29 -17.34 31.36
N ILE A 686 -0.70 -16.96 32.50
CA ILE A 686 0.63 -17.41 32.95
C ILE A 686 0.50 -18.78 33.61
N TRP A 687 -0.51 -18.95 34.48
CA TRP A 687 -0.81 -20.20 35.15
C TRP A 687 -1.09 -21.32 34.15
N ALA A 688 -1.99 -21.12 33.17
CA ALA A 688 -2.37 -22.13 32.20
C ALA A 688 -1.19 -22.58 31.33
N CYS A 689 -0.27 -21.65 31.02
CA CYS A 689 0.96 -21.96 30.30
C CYS A 689 1.89 -22.86 31.13
N LYS A 690 2.14 -22.49 32.39
CA LYS A 690 2.98 -23.27 33.32
C LYS A 690 2.35 -24.64 33.61
N MET A 691 1.03 -24.69 33.76
CA MET A 691 0.30 -25.91 34.08
C MET A 691 0.27 -26.91 32.93
N ARG A 692 0.08 -26.45 31.67
CA ARG A 692 0.21 -27.33 30.49
C ARG A 692 1.60 -27.95 30.40
N LEU A 693 2.65 -27.13 30.57
CA LEU A 693 4.03 -27.62 30.55
C LEU A 693 4.28 -28.66 31.66
N ALA A 694 3.81 -28.40 32.87
CA ALA A 694 4.00 -29.31 34.00
C ALA A 694 3.24 -30.65 33.84
N ILE A 695 2.07 -30.64 33.21
CA ILE A 695 1.30 -31.86 32.87
C ILE A 695 1.95 -32.61 31.69
N ASP A 696 2.52 -31.89 30.73
CA ASP A 696 3.20 -32.47 29.56
C ASP A 696 4.54 -33.13 29.92
N GLU A 697 5.34 -32.51 30.79
CA GLU A 697 6.55 -33.12 31.37
C GLU A 697 6.26 -34.47 32.05
N ARG A 698 5.01 -34.68 32.50
CA ARG A 698 4.54 -35.91 33.15
C ARG A 698 3.80 -36.85 32.20
N GLY A 699 3.78 -36.53 30.90
CA GLY A 699 3.22 -37.36 29.83
C GLY A 699 1.69 -37.45 29.82
N ARG A 700 0.97 -36.56 30.51
CA ARG A 700 -0.50 -36.63 30.69
C ARG A 700 -1.25 -35.51 29.98
N LEU A 701 -0.61 -34.78 29.07
CA LEU A 701 -1.20 -33.64 28.36
C LEU A 701 -2.51 -33.98 27.63
N LYS A 702 -2.64 -35.23 27.15
CA LYS A 702 -3.83 -35.72 26.43
C LYS A 702 -5.12 -35.63 27.26
N HIS A 703 -5.04 -35.62 28.59
CA HIS A 703 -6.21 -35.51 29.48
C HIS A 703 -6.86 -34.12 29.48
N ILE A 704 -6.15 -33.07 29.03
CA ILE A 704 -6.71 -31.72 28.92
C ILE A 704 -6.84 -31.22 27.48
N THR A 705 -6.20 -31.88 26.51
CA THR A 705 -6.23 -31.47 25.10
C THR A 705 -7.16 -32.31 24.21
N ALA A 706 -7.50 -33.54 24.61
CA ALA A 706 -8.35 -34.44 23.82
C ALA A 706 -9.61 -34.82 24.58
N ALA A 707 -10.70 -35.06 23.86
CA ALA A 707 -11.97 -35.49 24.44
C ALA A 707 -11.80 -36.80 25.24
N PRO A 708 -12.54 -36.96 26.36
CA PRO A 708 -12.41 -38.12 27.23
C PRO A 708 -12.77 -39.44 26.52
N LEU A 709 -12.15 -40.54 26.96
CA LEU A 709 -12.44 -41.88 26.42
C LEU A 709 -13.86 -42.31 26.79
N LYS A 710 -14.52 -43.06 25.88
CA LYS A 710 -15.86 -43.62 26.13
C LYS A 710 -15.79 -44.72 27.20
N THR A 711 -16.86 -44.88 27.97
CA THR A 711 -16.95 -45.82 29.11
C THR A 711 -16.77 -47.30 28.76
N ASP A 712 -16.95 -47.65 27.49
CA ASP A 712 -16.95 -49.04 27.00
C ASP A 712 -15.55 -49.55 26.61
N ASP A 713 -14.51 -48.72 26.75
CA ASP A 713 -13.14 -49.10 26.44
C ASP A 713 -12.51 -49.92 27.59
N SER A 714 -11.89 -51.05 27.26
CA SER A 714 -11.13 -51.90 28.20
C SER A 714 -10.03 -51.12 28.96
N LYS A 715 -9.55 -50.00 28.42
CA LYS A 715 -8.54 -49.13 29.04
C LYS A 715 -9.13 -48.00 29.88
N TYR A 716 -10.46 -47.85 29.93
CA TYR A 716 -11.14 -46.72 30.55
C TYR A 716 -10.84 -46.58 32.04
N ILE A 717 -10.76 -47.68 32.79
CA ILE A 717 -10.46 -47.64 34.24
C ILE A 717 -9.07 -47.07 34.51
N LYS A 718 -8.05 -47.52 33.76
CA LYS A 718 -6.67 -47.01 33.88
C LYS A 718 -6.57 -45.54 33.45
N TRP A 719 -7.29 -45.18 32.39
CA TRP A 719 -7.38 -43.79 31.94
C TRP A 719 -8.06 -42.89 32.98
N ARG A 720 -9.17 -43.32 33.58
CA ARG A 720 -9.92 -42.56 34.60
C ARG A 720 -9.11 -42.31 35.87
N GLN A 721 -8.27 -43.28 36.29
CA GLN A 721 -7.34 -43.08 37.40
C GLN A 721 -6.28 -42.01 37.07
N ALA A 722 -5.75 -42.04 35.84
CA ALA A 722 -4.81 -41.03 35.39
C ALA A 722 -5.44 -39.63 35.28
N ASP A 723 -6.70 -39.58 34.82
CA ASP A 723 -7.52 -38.37 34.70
C ASP A 723 -7.80 -37.74 36.07
N SER A 724 -8.17 -38.56 37.06
CA SER A 724 -8.39 -38.12 38.45
C SER A 724 -7.12 -37.51 39.06
N THR A 725 -5.93 -37.99 38.69
CA THR A 725 -4.66 -37.41 39.15
C THR A 725 -4.46 -36.01 38.57
N VAL A 726 -4.82 -35.80 37.29
CA VAL A 726 -4.72 -34.51 36.62
C VAL A 726 -5.74 -33.52 37.18
N ILE A 727 -6.96 -33.97 37.50
CA ILE A 727 -7.96 -33.18 38.25
C ILE A 727 -7.31 -32.70 39.55
N THR A 728 -6.78 -33.61 40.38
CA THR A 728 -6.15 -33.25 41.66
C THR A 728 -5.03 -32.22 41.49
N TRP A 729 -4.14 -32.36 40.51
CA TRP A 729 -3.10 -31.36 40.25
C TRP A 729 -3.70 -29.99 39.91
N ILE A 730 -4.74 -29.94 39.08
CA ILE A 730 -5.43 -28.67 38.77
C ILE A 730 -6.07 -28.08 40.02
N LEU A 731 -6.70 -28.91 40.85
CA LEU A 731 -7.33 -28.51 42.11
C LEU A 731 -6.32 -28.06 43.19
N GLU A 732 -5.09 -28.58 43.21
CA GLU A 732 -4.06 -28.21 44.20
C GLU A 732 -3.35 -26.87 43.86
N ASN A 733 -3.44 -26.41 42.61
CA ASN A 733 -2.73 -25.23 42.07
C ASN A 733 -3.61 -23.98 41.92
N ARG A 734 -4.58 -23.82 42.83
CA ARG A 734 -5.53 -22.68 42.88
C ARG A 734 -5.55 -22.01 44.25
N GLU A 735 -6.07 -20.79 44.33
CA GLU A 735 -6.32 -20.10 45.60
C GLU A 735 -7.54 -20.69 46.36
N SER A 736 -7.61 -20.52 47.68
CA SER A 736 -8.54 -21.25 48.58
C SER A 736 -10.02 -20.98 48.34
N ASP A 737 -10.35 -19.87 47.69
CA ASP A 737 -11.71 -19.30 47.72
C ASP A 737 -12.60 -19.80 46.56
N ILE A 738 -12.01 -20.55 45.62
CA ILE A 738 -12.65 -21.05 44.39
C ILE A 738 -12.88 -22.57 44.41
N VAL A 739 -12.51 -23.23 45.51
CA VAL A 739 -12.46 -24.69 45.65
C VAL A 739 -13.82 -25.36 45.45
N ASN A 740 -14.91 -24.74 45.93
CA ASN A 740 -16.26 -25.33 45.89
C ASN A 740 -16.92 -25.30 44.50
N GLN A 741 -16.45 -24.45 43.58
CA GLN A 741 -17.08 -24.26 42.26
C GLN A 741 -16.66 -25.31 41.22
N TYR A 742 -15.60 -26.07 41.48
CA TYR A 742 -14.95 -26.92 40.49
C TYR A 742 -14.89 -28.41 40.87
N PHE A 743 -15.54 -28.83 41.96
CA PHE A 743 -15.57 -30.24 42.36
C PHE A 743 -16.49 -31.11 41.51
N ASP A 744 -17.48 -30.51 40.86
CA ASP A 744 -18.54 -31.26 40.16
C ASP A 744 -18.17 -31.65 38.71
N TYR A 745 -16.97 -31.28 38.24
CA TYR A 745 -16.54 -31.62 36.89
C TYR A 745 -16.11 -33.09 36.77
N PRO A 746 -16.68 -33.86 35.84
CA PRO A 746 -16.49 -35.32 35.78
C PRO A 746 -15.15 -35.76 35.19
N THR A 747 -14.47 -34.90 34.41
CA THR A 747 -13.15 -35.19 33.84
C THR A 747 -12.19 -34.00 33.92
N ALA A 748 -10.89 -34.26 33.83
CA ALA A 748 -9.86 -33.22 33.75
C ALA A 748 -10.04 -32.31 32.52
N TRP A 749 -10.56 -32.87 31.42
CA TRP A 749 -10.86 -32.14 30.20
C TRP A 749 -12.02 -31.15 30.43
N ASP A 750 -13.12 -31.61 31.04
CA ASP A 750 -14.28 -30.76 31.36
C ASP A 750 -13.90 -29.65 32.34
N LEU A 751 -13.13 -30.00 33.37
CA LEU A 751 -12.58 -29.04 34.33
C LEU A 751 -11.70 -27.98 33.65
N TRP A 752 -10.79 -28.41 32.78
CA TRP A 752 -9.91 -27.49 32.05
C TRP A 752 -10.72 -26.55 31.15
N LYS A 753 -11.75 -27.07 30.47
CA LYS A 753 -12.66 -26.28 29.64
C LYS A 753 -13.51 -25.32 30.44
N GLY A 754 -13.99 -25.71 31.62
CA GLY A 754 -14.71 -24.83 32.54
C GLY A 754 -13.85 -23.67 33.04
N ILE A 755 -12.60 -23.94 33.43
CA ILE A 755 -11.64 -22.90 33.83
C ILE A 755 -11.28 -22.00 32.64
N GLU A 756 -11.09 -22.57 31.43
CA GLU A 756 -10.84 -21.80 30.20
C GLU A 756 -12.05 -20.93 29.80
N ALA A 757 -13.28 -21.39 30.01
CA ALA A 757 -14.46 -20.56 29.78
C ALA A 757 -14.59 -19.43 30.81
N THR A 758 -14.28 -19.71 32.08
CA THR A 758 -14.43 -18.75 33.18
C THR A 758 -13.33 -17.69 33.19
N TYR A 759 -12.07 -18.09 33.03
CA TYR A 759 -10.90 -17.20 33.13
C TYR A 759 -10.11 -17.06 31.82
N GLY A 760 -10.30 -17.99 30.88
CA GLY A 760 -9.65 -18.00 29.57
C GLY A 760 -10.39 -17.24 28.48
N SER A 761 -11.50 -16.57 28.82
CA SER A 761 -12.14 -15.53 27.99
C SER A 761 -11.21 -14.31 27.82
N GLY A 762 -10.05 -14.52 27.18
CA GLY A 762 -9.14 -13.49 26.70
C GLY A 762 -9.67 -12.69 25.51
N LYS A 763 -10.99 -12.70 25.30
CA LYS A 763 -11.70 -11.85 24.35
C LYS A 763 -12.40 -10.68 25.03
N ASP A 764 -12.15 -10.42 26.31
CA ASP A 764 -12.72 -9.25 26.98
C ASP A 764 -12.16 -7.97 26.33
N PRO A 765 -12.95 -7.26 25.49
CA PRO A 765 -12.47 -6.09 24.78
C PRO A 765 -12.03 -5.00 25.75
N LEU A 766 -12.57 -5.01 26.98
CA LEU A 766 -12.25 -4.09 28.06
C LEU A 766 -10.82 -4.29 28.56
N GLN A 767 -10.35 -5.52 28.73
CA GLN A 767 -8.97 -5.78 29.16
C GLN A 767 -7.94 -5.45 28.07
N ILE A 768 -8.29 -5.67 26.79
CA ILE A 768 -7.43 -5.23 25.68
C ILE A 768 -7.40 -3.70 25.62
N TYR A 769 -8.55 -3.05 25.81
CA TYR A 769 -8.64 -1.60 25.89
C TYR A 769 -7.81 -1.06 27.06
N ASP A 770 -7.92 -1.63 28.26
CA ASP A 770 -7.11 -1.25 29.43
C ASP A 770 -5.60 -1.43 29.18
N LEU A 771 -5.19 -2.50 28.48
CA LEU A 771 -3.81 -2.70 28.09
C LEU A 771 -3.35 -1.68 27.03
N MET A 772 -4.23 -1.30 26.08
CA MET A 772 -3.96 -0.25 25.10
C MET A 772 -3.85 1.13 25.76
N VAL A 773 -4.74 1.43 26.72
CA VAL A 773 -4.68 2.64 27.55
C VAL A 773 -3.37 2.66 28.33
N LYS A 774 -3.02 1.57 29.02
CA LYS A 774 -1.75 1.42 29.74
C LYS A 774 -0.53 1.59 28.84
N ALA A 775 -0.56 1.08 27.60
CA ALA A 775 0.50 1.31 26.63
C ALA A 775 0.62 2.79 26.24
N SER A 776 -0.51 3.50 26.11
CA SER A 776 -0.56 4.94 25.78
C SER A 776 -0.16 5.86 26.94
N GLU A 777 -0.33 5.40 28.19
CA GLU A 777 0.01 6.16 29.40
C GLU A 777 1.49 6.08 29.78
N ILE A 778 2.23 5.09 29.25
CA ILE A 778 3.68 4.97 29.47
C ILE A 778 4.38 6.14 28.76
N LYS A 779 4.71 7.17 29.55
CA LYS A 779 5.47 8.35 29.11
C LYS A 779 6.92 8.26 29.57
N GLN A 780 7.81 8.91 28.83
CA GLN A 780 9.21 9.04 29.24
C GLN A 780 9.31 9.94 30.48
N THR A 781 9.37 9.31 31.65
CA THR A 781 9.72 9.95 32.93
C THR A 781 11.24 9.90 33.13
N SER A 782 11.76 10.26 34.32
CA SER A 782 13.19 10.26 34.66
C SER A 782 13.91 8.90 34.58
N GLN A 783 13.27 7.86 34.03
CA GLN A 783 13.85 6.53 33.84
C GLN A 783 14.55 6.41 32.48
N PRO A 784 15.62 5.58 32.39
CA PRO A 784 16.32 5.34 31.12
C PRO A 784 15.42 4.66 30.07
N LEU A 785 15.62 5.00 28.80
CA LEU A 785 14.82 4.56 27.66
C LEU A 785 14.70 3.04 27.55
N GLU A 786 15.75 2.31 27.92
CA GLU A 786 15.81 0.84 27.92
C GLU A 786 14.76 0.22 28.84
N LYS A 787 14.50 0.85 30.00
CA LYS A 787 13.53 0.37 30.98
C LYS A 787 12.10 0.61 30.52
N ILE A 788 11.85 1.76 29.89
CA ILE A 788 10.55 2.10 29.28
C ILE A 788 10.27 1.14 28.11
N TYR A 789 11.27 0.86 27.28
CA TYR A 789 11.16 -0.10 26.18
C TYR A 789 10.80 -1.50 26.67
N SER A 790 11.45 -2.00 27.73
CA SER A 790 11.14 -3.30 28.33
C SER A 790 9.71 -3.37 28.90
N GLN A 791 9.24 -2.28 29.55
CA GLN A 791 7.88 -2.20 30.08
C GLN A 791 6.85 -2.23 28.94
N LEU A 792 7.05 -1.41 27.91
CA LEU A 792 6.14 -1.33 26.78
C LEU A 792 6.12 -2.65 25.99
N GLN A 793 7.27 -3.30 25.80
CA GLN A 793 7.35 -4.60 25.13
C GLN A 793 6.59 -5.69 25.91
N THR A 794 6.58 -5.62 27.24
CA THR A 794 5.78 -6.54 28.07
C THR A 794 4.28 -6.32 27.84
N VAL A 795 3.82 -5.07 27.78
CA VAL A 795 2.41 -4.74 27.52
C VAL A 795 1.98 -5.17 26.12
N TRP A 796 2.80 -4.91 25.09
CA TRP A 796 2.48 -5.33 23.72
C TRP A 796 2.42 -6.85 23.56
N LYS A 797 3.35 -7.59 24.17
CA LYS A 797 3.31 -9.06 24.16
C LYS A 797 2.03 -9.60 24.80
N GLU A 798 1.52 -8.92 25.83
CA GLU A 798 0.26 -9.30 26.47
C GLU A 798 -0.95 -9.00 25.57
N ILE A 799 -0.94 -7.87 24.85
CA ILE A 799 -1.97 -7.53 23.84
C ILE A 799 -1.96 -8.56 22.70
N ASP A 800 -0.78 -8.87 22.15
CA ASP A 800 -0.60 -9.83 21.06
C ASP A 800 -1.09 -11.23 21.46
N ARG A 801 -0.78 -11.66 22.68
CA ARG A 801 -1.22 -12.95 23.21
C ARG A 801 -2.75 -13.03 23.35
N ARG A 802 -3.41 -11.89 23.60
CA ARG A 802 -4.87 -11.77 23.73
C ARG A 802 -5.58 -11.52 22.40
N ARG A 803 -4.85 -11.11 21.34
CA ARG A 803 -5.35 -10.98 19.96
C ARG A 803 -4.56 -11.87 18.99
N PRO A 804 -4.83 -13.18 18.95
CA PRO A 804 -4.16 -14.07 17.99
C PRO A 804 -4.46 -13.65 16.55
N ASN A 805 -3.46 -13.81 15.68
CA ASN A 805 -3.55 -13.47 14.26
C ASN A 805 -4.72 -14.23 13.59
N PRO A 806 -5.69 -13.56 12.94
CA PRO A 806 -6.81 -14.23 12.26
C PRO A 806 -6.41 -14.96 10.98
N MET A 807 -5.17 -14.81 10.48
CA MET A 807 -4.70 -15.41 9.24
C MET A 807 -4.58 -16.94 9.36
N LYS A 808 -5.12 -17.66 8.37
CA LYS A 808 -5.13 -19.13 8.32
C LYS A 808 -4.03 -19.72 7.42
N CYS A 809 -3.36 -18.90 6.60
CA CYS A 809 -2.31 -19.31 5.67
C CYS A 809 -0.93 -19.37 6.39
N PRO A 810 -0.14 -20.46 6.23
CA PRO A 810 1.18 -20.59 6.84
C PRO A 810 2.19 -19.53 6.38
N GLU A 811 2.19 -19.19 5.08
CA GLU A 811 3.07 -18.20 4.48
C GLU A 811 2.78 -16.78 5.01
N ASP A 812 1.50 -16.41 5.10
CA ASP A 812 1.08 -15.12 5.66
C ASP A 812 1.39 -15.01 7.15
N MET A 813 1.32 -16.13 7.88
CA MET A 813 1.69 -16.19 9.29
C MET A 813 3.20 -15.97 9.48
N MET A 814 4.03 -16.48 8.58
CA MET A 814 5.48 -16.21 8.56
C MET A 814 5.79 -14.75 8.23
N ILE A 815 5.07 -14.15 7.27
CA ILE A 815 5.24 -12.75 6.90
C ILE A 815 4.78 -11.83 8.05
N PHE A 816 3.63 -12.10 8.65
CA PHE A 816 3.11 -11.34 9.79
C PHE A 816 4.04 -11.38 11.00
N THR A 817 4.56 -12.56 11.34
CA THR A 817 5.52 -12.71 12.45
C THR A 817 6.86 -12.01 12.18
N GLN A 818 7.25 -11.84 10.91
CA GLN A 818 8.41 -11.01 10.54
C GLN A 818 8.12 -9.50 10.64
N ILE A 819 6.92 -9.04 10.31
CA ILE A 819 6.57 -7.61 10.25
C ILE A 819 6.13 -7.04 11.60
N GLN A 820 5.46 -7.82 12.44
CA GLN A 820 4.90 -7.39 13.73
C GLN A 820 5.92 -6.69 14.66
N PRO A 821 7.18 -7.14 14.81
CA PRO A 821 8.18 -6.43 15.62
C PRO A 821 8.55 -5.05 15.06
N PHE A 822 8.54 -4.90 13.72
CA PHE A 822 8.82 -3.61 13.06
C PHE A 822 7.66 -2.64 13.22
N ALA A 823 6.41 -3.12 13.17
CA ALA A 823 5.23 -2.31 13.42
C ALA A 823 5.24 -1.73 14.85
N HIS A 824 5.55 -2.55 15.87
CA HIS A 824 5.69 -2.08 17.24
C HIS A 824 6.84 -1.08 17.42
N SER A 825 7.97 -1.28 16.73
CA SER A 825 9.09 -0.32 16.72
C SER A 825 8.74 1.01 16.04
N TYR A 826 7.91 0.98 14.99
CA TYR A 826 7.47 2.16 14.25
C TYR A 826 6.46 2.99 15.04
N ILE A 827 5.50 2.34 15.71
CA ILE A 827 4.53 2.99 16.61
C ILE A 827 5.26 3.65 17.79
N LEU A 828 6.28 2.99 18.35
CA LEU A 828 7.17 3.56 19.38
C LEU A 828 7.87 4.85 18.93
N LYS A 829 8.36 4.90 17.68
CA LYS A 829 9.02 6.09 17.11
C LYS A 829 8.03 7.23 16.90
N LEU A 830 6.82 6.93 16.46
CA LEU A 830 5.74 7.92 16.32
C LEU A 830 5.30 8.48 17.67
N PHE A 831 5.17 7.63 18.69
CA PHE A 831 4.82 8.05 20.05
C PHE A 831 5.89 8.95 20.68
N ALA A 832 7.18 8.63 20.46
CA ALA A 832 8.30 9.47 20.92
C ALA A 832 8.34 10.84 20.22
N LEU A 833 7.96 10.91 18.93
CA LEU A 833 7.86 12.14 18.16
C LEU A 833 6.71 13.05 18.66
N PHE A 834 5.56 12.47 19.01
CA PHE A 834 4.42 13.23 19.54
C PHE A 834 4.64 13.71 20.98
N CYS A 835 5.39 12.97 21.80
CA CYS A 835 5.73 13.38 23.17
C CYS A 835 6.85 14.45 23.26
N HIS A 836 7.42 14.89 22.13
CA HIS A 836 8.45 15.92 22.04
C HIS A 836 7.97 17.24 21.43
N LEU A 837 6.68 17.37 21.13
CA LEU A 837 6.08 18.65 20.77
C LEU A 837 5.69 19.38 22.07
N PRO A 838 6.31 20.53 22.39
CA PRO A 838 5.89 21.32 23.54
C PRO A 838 4.48 21.88 23.27
N HIS A 839 3.54 21.59 24.19
CA HIS A 839 2.27 22.30 24.30
C HIS A 839 2.49 23.72 24.84
#